data_AF-A0A537Y0K0-F1
#
_entry.id   AF-A0A537Y0K0-F1
#
_cell.length_a   1.000
_cell.length_b   1.000
_cell.length_c   1.000
_cell.angle_alpha   90.00
_cell.angle_beta   90.00
_cell.angle_gamma   90.00
#
_symmetry.space_group_name_H-M   'P 1'
#
loop_
_entity.id
_entity.type
_entity.pdbx_description
1 polymer ?
#
loop_
_entity_poly.entity_id
_entity_poly.type
_entity_poly.pdbx_seq_one_letter_code
_entity_poly.pdbx_strand_id
1 'polypeptide(L)'
;MAARGMLSVVRPASSDGAFETFVKILADGSVTAYNGHVDLGTGIRTALGQIVAEELDVSLARVVVVLGDTSQVPDQGATIASETIQVTAVPLRKAAAQARQYLIARAAERLELAAEELAIEDGLIRGRDNRSVSYGELIADQAIHLELADDVAVKTASNYTVVGQSVPRIDLPAKATGEPVYVHDVRVPGMLHGRVVRPPYAGVDAGAFVGTSLIAVDEASVRNIPGLVAVVRIGDFVGVVAEREENAVKAASQLQLSWKPTPTLPDLKDIEIALRAHPSTPRKLLDKGDVDAAIAAAAKPMPRTYVWPYQMHGSIGPSCAVAEYQSARIRVWSGTQNPHILRADLALLIERPETEIEVIRLEAAGCYGRNCADDVTADALLLSRAVGRPVRVQLTREQEHAWEPKGTAQLMDVNGGLNADGSVAGYDFATSYPSNGAPTLALLLTGRVAPVPEVSEMGDRTAVPPYDYDHMRVVANDMPPIVRASWMRGVSALPNTFAHESYIDELATEAGVDPIEYRLRYLKDQRAINLVNAVAERAGWTPRPVRQEPVAEGDIVRGRGFAYALYVHGPFPGRPAAWSAWIADVAVNKATGDVSVTRVVAGQDAGLMINPDGVRHQIHGNVLQSTSRALMEEVSFDRHAVTSREWGAYPIISFPQLPKIDVLMLPRQDQPPMGVGESASVPSAAAIANAIFDATGVRFRELPFTPERILRGLRGEEPAATQALPAPAAPSDKWQNPFVRRRGVVATAAALCAAAIGIGAAVLPWRSIAPIARPDASVYSAATIARGQQLAALGDCAVCHTGASGVLNAGGRALETPFGAIYSTNITPDVDTGIGAWSYPAFERAMREGIHRDGRHLYPAFPYTHFARTTDADLQALYAYLMAQAPVRSDIPRNRLAFPFNLRPLMAGWNALFHQPDVFQSDPSKSEIWNRGAYLVEGLGHCSACHSPRNALGAEKQNAYLAGGFAEGWEAPALSSLSQAPIPWSENELYLYLRTGESRFHGVAAGPMAPVVKELAALPDQDIRAMAVYLASFSETAVDGPAELRLAARLEAASAVTVASSAGARLYLGACAVCHEPGGPPLFGSRPSLALNSNLHSTVPDNLIQVILHGIAQPVSSDLGYMPAFKDSMSDDQVAELVTYLRRQFAPDKAAWSDIHAAVGRLREQPLLRW
;
A
#
# COMPACT_ATOMS: atom_id res chain seq x y z
N MET A 1 -41.55 -22.95 21.00
CA MET A 1 -41.98 -21.67 20.41
C MET A 1 -43.15 -22.00 19.48
N ALA A 2 -44.34 -21.48 19.73
CA ALA A 2 -45.50 -21.72 18.87
C ALA A 2 -45.19 -21.26 17.45
N ALA A 3 -45.49 -22.09 16.45
CA ALA A 3 -45.31 -21.74 15.05
C ALA A 3 -46.13 -20.48 14.76
N ARG A 4 -45.46 -19.35 14.53
CA ARG A 4 -46.10 -18.13 14.04
C ARG A 4 -46.53 -18.41 12.61
N GLY A 5 -47.79 -18.14 12.25
CA GLY A 5 -48.24 -18.30 10.88
C GLY A 5 -47.38 -17.51 9.90
N MET A 6 -47.16 -18.07 8.72
CA MET A 6 -46.34 -17.49 7.67
C MET A 6 -46.86 -17.84 6.28
N LEU A 7 -46.71 -16.92 5.34
CA LEU A 7 -46.78 -17.17 3.92
C LEU A 7 -45.37 -17.04 3.32
N SER A 8 -44.96 -17.99 2.51
CA SER A 8 -43.68 -17.94 1.80
C SER A 8 -43.86 -18.30 0.33
N VAL A 9 -43.13 -17.61 -0.53
CA VAL A 9 -43.02 -17.95 -1.95
C VAL A 9 -41.64 -18.52 -2.19
N VAL A 10 -41.60 -19.74 -2.71
CA VAL A 10 -40.41 -20.58 -2.78
C VAL A 10 -40.22 -21.20 -4.16
N ARG A 11 -39.01 -21.64 -4.48
CA ARG A 11 -38.72 -22.51 -5.62
C ARG A 11 -38.03 -23.78 -5.11
N PRO A 12 -38.30 -24.97 -5.69
CA PRO A 12 -37.52 -26.16 -5.38
C PRO A 12 -36.03 -25.91 -5.66
N ALA A 13 -35.16 -26.16 -4.69
CA ALA A 13 -33.72 -26.06 -4.88
C ALA A 13 -33.23 -27.20 -5.81
N SER A 14 -32.13 -26.96 -6.51
CA SER A 14 -31.49 -27.94 -7.39
C SER A 14 -30.84 -29.12 -6.65
N SER A 15 -30.75 -29.07 -5.31
CA SER A 15 -30.18 -30.10 -4.44
C SER A 15 -31.18 -30.57 -3.37
N ASP A 16 -31.06 -31.85 -2.97
CA ASP A 16 -31.98 -32.67 -2.16
C ASP A 16 -32.99 -31.92 -1.26
N GLY A 17 -34.22 -31.75 -1.77
CA GLY A 17 -35.42 -31.48 -0.96
C GLY A 17 -35.55 -30.12 -0.28
N ALA A 18 -34.61 -29.20 -0.49
CA ALA A 18 -34.65 -27.84 0.07
C ALA A 18 -35.45 -26.86 -0.81
N PHE A 19 -35.95 -25.78 -0.21
CA PHE A 19 -36.66 -24.72 -0.91
C PHE A 19 -35.87 -23.41 -0.87
N GLU A 20 -35.71 -22.76 -2.01
CA GLU A 20 -35.20 -21.40 -2.12
C GLU A 20 -36.33 -20.41 -1.84
N THR A 21 -36.21 -19.62 -0.78
CA THR A 21 -37.25 -18.63 -0.42
C THR A 21 -36.97 -17.28 -1.06
N PHE A 22 -37.99 -16.61 -1.61
CA PHE A 22 -37.87 -15.27 -2.18
C PHE A 22 -38.55 -14.20 -1.31
N VAL A 23 -39.77 -14.48 -0.87
CA VAL A 23 -40.57 -13.58 -0.03
C VAL A 23 -41.20 -14.38 1.09
N LYS A 24 -41.19 -13.81 2.30
CA LYS A 24 -41.86 -14.33 3.49
C LYS A 24 -42.67 -13.23 4.15
N ILE A 25 -43.92 -13.52 4.49
CA ILE A 25 -44.83 -12.62 5.20
C ILE A 25 -45.26 -13.34 6.49
N LEU A 26 -45.06 -12.72 7.64
CA LEU A 26 -45.49 -13.27 8.93
C LEU A 26 -46.90 -12.81 9.29
N ALA A 27 -47.53 -13.52 10.23
CA ALA A 27 -48.85 -13.17 10.75
C ALA A 27 -48.92 -11.80 11.46
N ASP A 28 -47.76 -11.22 11.84
CA ASP A 28 -47.68 -9.84 12.37
C ASP A 28 -47.58 -8.78 11.25
N GLY A 29 -47.60 -9.19 9.99
CA GLY A 29 -47.52 -8.31 8.81
C GLY A 29 -46.09 -7.90 8.44
N SER A 30 -45.05 -8.41 9.11
CA SER A 30 -43.66 -8.19 8.72
C SER A 30 -43.32 -8.96 7.44
N VAL A 31 -42.53 -8.34 6.57
CA VAL A 31 -42.13 -8.88 5.27
C VAL A 31 -40.61 -9.05 5.24
N THR A 32 -40.15 -10.24 4.83
CA THR A 32 -38.74 -10.50 4.56
C THR A 32 -38.57 -10.92 3.11
N ALA A 33 -37.66 -10.24 2.41
CA ALA A 33 -37.24 -10.55 1.06
C ALA A 33 -35.83 -11.15 1.07
N TYR A 34 -35.57 -12.12 0.20
CA TYR A 34 -34.30 -12.84 0.13
C TYR A 34 -33.72 -12.75 -1.28
N ASN A 35 -32.44 -12.42 -1.38
CA ASN A 35 -31.73 -12.34 -2.66
C ASN A 35 -30.28 -12.79 -2.47
N GLY A 36 -29.77 -13.58 -3.42
CA GLY A 36 -28.42 -14.14 -3.37
C GLY A 36 -27.32 -13.12 -3.59
N HIS A 37 -27.62 -12.03 -4.31
CA HIS A 37 -26.67 -10.94 -4.52
C HIS A 37 -26.50 -10.07 -3.28
N VAL A 38 -25.40 -9.30 -3.24
CA VAL A 38 -24.99 -8.52 -2.07
C VAL A 38 -24.81 -7.04 -2.37
N ASP A 39 -24.99 -6.19 -1.36
CA ASP A 39 -24.93 -4.73 -1.55
C ASP A 39 -23.50 -4.21 -1.42
N LEU A 40 -22.88 -3.89 -2.54
CA LEU A 40 -21.48 -3.44 -2.60
C LEU A 40 -21.32 -1.93 -2.39
N GLY A 41 -22.28 -1.31 -1.70
CA GLY A 41 -22.39 0.14 -1.56
C GLY A 41 -23.22 0.79 -2.67
N THR A 42 -23.94 0.01 -3.47
CA THR A 42 -24.76 0.47 -4.60
C THR A 42 -26.20 0.81 -4.20
N GLY A 43 -26.61 0.47 -2.98
CA GLY A 43 -27.98 0.72 -2.47
C GLY A 43 -29.01 -0.27 -3.01
N ILE A 44 -28.57 -1.45 -3.46
CA ILE A 44 -29.49 -2.48 -3.96
C ILE A 44 -30.41 -3.00 -2.87
N ARG A 45 -30.01 -2.99 -1.59
CA ARG A 45 -30.87 -3.42 -0.48
C ARG A 45 -32.13 -2.56 -0.44
N THR A 46 -31.99 -1.25 -0.62
CA THR A 46 -33.10 -0.30 -0.70
C THR A 46 -33.93 -0.50 -1.96
N ALA A 47 -33.29 -0.67 -3.13
CA ALA A 47 -34.00 -0.88 -4.39
C ALA A 47 -34.83 -2.18 -4.41
N LEU A 48 -34.26 -3.29 -3.94
CA LEU A 48 -34.99 -4.57 -3.79
C LEU A 48 -36.14 -4.44 -2.79
N GLY A 49 -35.93 -3.70 -1.70
CA GLY A 49 -36.98 -3.37 -0.74
C GLY A 49 -38.13 -2.58 -1.37
N GLN A 50 -37.85 -1.58 -2.22
CA GLN A 50 -38.87 -0.83 -2.95
C GLN A 50 -39.65 -1.71 -3.92
N ILE A 51 -39.00 -2.63 -4.64
CA ILE A 51 -39.67 -3.57 -5.54
C ILE A 51 -40.67 -4.45 -4.78
N VAL A 52 -40.26 -4.99 -3.64
CA VAL A 52 -41.12 -5.87 -2.82
C VAL A 52 -42.24 -5.07 -2.15
N ALA A 53 -41.94 -3.89 -1.60
CA ALA A 53 -42.93 -3.00 -1.01
C ALA A 53 -44.00 -2.57 -2.02
N GLU A 54 -43.57 -2.20 -3.23
CA GLU A 54 -44.45 -1.86 -4.34
C GLU A 54 -45.35 -3.02 -4.72
N GLU A 55 -44.80 -4.21 -4.98
CA GLU A 55 -45.64 -5.35 -5.37
C GLU A 55 -46.49 -5.91 -4.22
N LEU A 56 -46.24 -5.57 -2.96
CA LEU A 56 -47.09 -6.00 -1.85
C LEU A 56 -48.06 -4.93 -1.34
N ASP A 57 -48.03 -3.71 -1.89
CA ASP A 57 -48.81 -2.57 -1.35
C ASP A 57 -48.57 -2.35 0.16
N VAL A 58 -47.30 -2.43 0.57
CA VAL A 58 -46.84 -2.16 1.93
C VAL A 58 -45.85 -1.01 1.97
N SER A 59 -45.74 -0.35 3.11
CA SER A 59 -44.69 0.63 3.35
C SER A 59 -43.30 -0.05 3.34
N LEU A 60 -42.30 0.68 2.83
CA LEU A 60 -40.92 0.20 2.78
C LEU A 60 -40.38 -0.20 4.16
N ALA A 61 -40.86 0.44 5.24
CA ALA A 61 -40.46 0.15 6.62
C ALA A 61 -40.87 -1.26 7.09
N ARG A 62 -41.84 -1.91 6.44
CA ARG A 62 -42.24 -3.30 6.75
C ARG A 62 -41.36 -4.36 6.08
N VAL A 63 -40.50 -3.96 5.13
CA VAL A 63 -39.70 -4.87 4.32
C VAL A 63 -38.27 -4.92 4.83
N VAL A 64 -37.84 -6.09 5.29
CA VAL A 64 -36.44 -6.41 5.56
C VAL A 64 -35.90 -7.22 4.40
N VAL A 65 -34.74 -6.85 3.87
CA VAL A 65 -34.07 -7.59 2.78
C VAL A 65 -32.85 -8.30 3.33
N VAL A 66 -32.80 -9.63 3.21
CA VAL A 66 -31.65 -10.48 3.55
C VAL A 66 -30.85 -10.75 2.28
N LEU A 67 -29.54 -10.53 2.35
CA LEU A 67 -28.62 -10.60 1.21
C LEU A 67 -27.43 -11.50 1.52
N GLY A 68 -27.10 -12.43 0.62
CA GLY A 68 -25.84 -13.17 0.63
C GLY A 68 -25.58 -14.16 1.77
N ASP A 69 -26.53 -14.38 2.68
CA ASP A 69 -26.44 -15.47 3.67
C ASP A 69 -26.82 -16.79 2.98
N THR A 70 -25.81 -17.60 2.68
CA THR A 70 -25.97 -18.82 1.87
C THR A 70 -26.88 -19.89 2.49
N SER A 71 -27.26 -19.74 3.76
CA SER A 71 -28.22 -20.62 4.44
C SER A 71 -29.68 -20.18 4.30
N GLN A 72 -29.91 -18.93 3.88
CA GLN A 72 -31.24 -18.31 3.85
C GLN A 72 -31.68 -17.86 2.45
N VAL A 73 -30.73 -17.47 1.61
CA VAL A 73 -31.01 -16.84 0.31
C VAL A 73 -30.91 -17.84 -0.85
N PRO A 74 -31.63 -17.62 -1.97
CA PRO A 74 -31.49 -18.43 -3.18
C PRO A 74 -30.07 -18.34 -3.75
N ASP A 75 -29.59 -19.42 -4.38
CA ASP A 75 -28.35 -19.38 -5.14
C ASP A 75 -28.61 -18.73 -6.50
N GLN A 76 -28.26 -17.44 -6.59
CA GLN A 76 -28.43 -16.64 -7.80
C GLN A 76 -27.09 -16.36 -8.49
N GLY A 77 -26.02 -17.07 -8.10
CA GLY A 77 -24.68 -16.87 -8.63
C GLY A 77 -23.94 -15.65 -8.06
N ALA A 78 -22.98 -15.15 -8.83
CA ALA A 78 -22.09 -14.05 -8.44
C ALA A 78 -22.76 -12.67 -8.58
N THR A 79 -22.45 -11.75 -7.66
CA THR A 79 -22.88 -10.35 -7.79
C THR A 79 -21.98 -9.62 -8.79
N ILE A 80 -22.27 -9.73 -10.10
CA ILE A 80 -21.44 -9.16 -11.18
C ILE A 80 -22.30 -8.49 -12.27
N ALA A 81 -21.63 -7.85 -13.23
CA ALA A 81 -22.21 -7.48 -14.53
C ALA A 81 -23.45 -6.57 -14.47
N SER A 82 -23.66 -5.88 -13.35
CA SER A 82 -24.87 -5.09 -13.09
C SER A 82 -26.19 -5.89 -13.13
N GLU A 83 -26.15 -7.19 -12.84
CA GLU A 83 -27.28 -8.12 -13.00
C GLU A 83 -28.35 -8.05 -11.90
N THR A 84 -28.06 -7.47 -10.73
CA THR A 84 -28.97 -7.56 -9.57
C THR A 84 -30.40 -7.11 -9.91
N ILE A 85 -30.57 -5.90 -10.45
CA ILE A 85 -31.89 -5.36 -10.81
C ILE A 85 -32.39 -5.94 -12.14
N GLN A 86 -31.50 -6.12 -13.12
CA GLN A 86 -31.86 -6.55 -14.47
C GLN A 86 -32.28 -8.04 -14.54
N VAL A 87 -31.72 -8.89 -13.67
CA VAL A 87 -31.85 -10.35 -13.73
C VAL A 87 -32.44 -10.89 -12.42
N THR A 88 -31.75 -10.72 -11.29
CA THR A 88 -32.11 -11.43 -10.05
C THR A 88 -33.32 -10.85 -9.30
N ALA A 89 -33.66 -9.59 -9.56
CA ALA A 89 -34.84 -8.95 -8.99
C ALA A 89 -36.14 -9.39 -9.65
N VAL A 90 -36.08 -9.95 -10.87
CA VAL A 90 -37.27 -10.42 -11.61
C VAL A 90 -38.03 -11.53 -10.86
N PRO A 91 -37.41 -12.65 -10.44
CA PRO A 91 -38.11 -13.66 -9.66
C PRO A 91 -38.59 -13.13 -8.30
N LEU A 92 -37.82 -12.25 -7.65
CA LEU A 92 -38.23 -11.61 -6.39
C LEU A 92 -39.50 -10.78 -6.55
N ARG A 93 -39.58 -9.99 -7.63
CA ARG A 93 -40.74 -9.18 -7.99
C ARG A 93 -41.98 -10.04 -8.24
N LYS A 94 -41.82 -11.12 -9.01
CA LYS A 94 -42.90 -12.09 -9.27
C LYS A 94 -43.39 -12.75 -7.99
N ALA A 95 -42.47 -13.13 -7.09
CA ALA A 95 -42.81 -13.70 -5.80
C ALA A 95 -43.67 -12.76 -4.95
N ALA A 96 -43.30 -11.48 -4.87
CA ALA A 96 -44.08 -10.46 -4.17
C ALA A 96 -45.48 -10.28 -4.79
N ALA A 97 -45.57 -10.21 -6.12
CA ALA A 97 -46.85 -10.09 -6.83
C ALA A 97 -47.75 -11.32 -6.63
N GLN A 98 -47.19 -12.53 -6.64
CA GLN A 98 -47.92 -13.79 -6.42
C GLN A 98 -48.46 -13.86 -4.98
N ALA A 99 -47.66 -13.46 -3.99
CA ALA A 99 -48.11 -13.37 -2.60
C ALA A 99 -49.28 -12.38 -2.45
N ARG A 100 -49.20 -11.19 -3.10
CA ARG A 100 -50.30 -10.21 -3.12
C ARG A 100 -51.56 -10.80 -3.73
N GLN A 101 -51.47 -11.42 -4.92
CA GLN A 101 -52.62 -12.02 -5.61
C GLN A 101 -53.29 -13.11 -4.76
N TYR A 102 -52.50 -13.96 -4.10
CA TYR A 102 -53.00 -14.99 -3.20
C TYR A 102 -53.76 -14.39 -2.00
N LEU A 103 -53.22 -13.33 -1.39
CA LEU A 103 -53.85 -12.66 -0.25
C LEU A 103 -55.13 -11.92 -0.66
N ILE A 104 -55.16 -11.28 -1.84
CA ILE A 104 -56.38 -10.68 -2.39
C ILE A 104 -57.47 -11.75 -2.61
N ALA A 105 -57.13 -12.89 -3.21
CA ALA A 105 -58.08 -13.98 -3.43
C ALA A 105 -58.68 -14.47 -2.11
N ARG A 106 -57.85 -14.66 -1.07
CA ARG A 106 -58.33 -15.03 0.26
C ARG A 106 -59.15 -13.95 0.94
N ALA A 107 -58.81 -12.68 0.74
CA ALA A 107 -59.61 -11.58 1.26
C ALA A 107 -60.99 -11.49 0.58
N ALA A 108 -61.06 -11.72 -0.73
CA ALA A 108 -62.31 -11.76 -1.48
C ALA A 108 -63.24 -12.85 -0.94
N GLU A 109 -62.69 -14.05 -0.68
CA GLU A 109 -63.42 -15.14 -0.01
C GLU A 109 -63.86 -14.77 1.41
N ARG A 110 -62.94 -14.21 2.22
CA ARG A 110 -63.18 -13.89 3.63
C ARG A 110 -64.16 -12.75 3.84
N LEU A 111 -64.14 -11.76 2.94
CA LEU A 111 -64.99 -10.57 2.99
C LEU A 111 -66.24 -10.71 2.12
N GLU A 112 -66.42 -11.80 1.37
CA GLU A 112 -67.54 -11.99 0.43
C GLU A 112 -67.68 -10.78 -0.53
N LEU A 113 -66.56 -10.40 -1.16
CA LEU A 113 -66.43 -9.29 -2.11
C LEU A 113 -65.72 -9.75 -3.37
N ALA A 114 -65.95 -9.08 -4.50
CA ALA A 114 -65.17 -9.34 -5.71
C ALA A 114 -63.72 -8.80 -5.54
N ALA A 115 -62.73 -9.50 -6.10
CA ALA A 115 -61.32 -9.12 -5.96
C ALA A 115 -61.03 -7.71 -6.50
N GLU A 116 -61.77 -7.29 -7.53
CA GLU A 116 -61.67 -5.97 -8.18
C GLU A 116 -62.23 -4.83 -7.32
N GLU A 117 -62.99 -5.15 -6.27
CA GLU A 117 -63.55 -4.18 -5.31
C GLU A 117 -62.64 -3.96 -4.09
N LEU A 118 -61.55 -4.72 -3.99
CA LEU A 118 -60.59 -4.66 -2.89
C LEU A 118 -59.41 -3.76 -3.26
N ALA A 119 -59.02 -2.91 -2.32
CA ALA A 119 -57.79 -2.14 -2.37
C ALA A 119 -56.90 -2.50 -1.18
N ILE A 120 -55.59 -2.30 -1.33
CA ILE A 120 -54.63 -2.57 -0.26
C ILE A 120 -54.03 -1.24 0.19
N GLU A 121 -54.03 -1.00 1.50
CA GLU A 121 -53.39 0.15 2.14
C GLU A 121 -52.46 -0.35 3.25
N ASP A 122 -51.15 -0.33 3.02
CA ASP A 122 -50.10 -0.80 3.94
C ASP A 122 -50.36 -2.21 4.51
N GLY A 123 -50.73 -3.15 3.63
CA GLY A 123 -51.06 -4.54 3.99
C GLY A 123 -52.42 -4.77 4.64
N LEU A 124 -53.26 -3.73 4.73
CA LEU A 124 -54.68 -3.83 5.07
C LEU A 124 -55.52 -3.90 3.78
N ILE A 125 -56.20 -5.01 3.55
CA ILE A 125 -57.09 -5.19 2.39
C ILE A 125 -58.46 -4.66 2.78
N ARG A 126 -59.00 -3.71 2.02
CA ARG A 126 -60.26 -3.01 2.32
C ARG A 126 -61.18 -2.96 1.11
N GLY A 127 -62.45 -3.31 1.33
CA GLY A 127 -63.53 -3.13 0.37
C GLY A 127 -64.11 -1.70 0.39
N ARG A 128 -64.81 -1.33 -0.68
CA ARG A 128 -65.51 -0.02 -0.78
C ARG A 128 -66.56 0.20 0.31
N ASP A 129 -67.06 -0.87 0.91
CA ASP A 129 -68.01 -0.88 2.01
C ASP A 129 -67.34 -0.78 3.41
N ASN A 130 -66.03 -0.53 3.45
CA ASN A 130 -65.19 -0.45 4.65
C ASN A 130 -64.95 -1.75 5.41
N ARG A 131 -65.41 -2.91 4.90
CA ARG A 131 -64.93 -4.20 5.42
C ARG A 131 -63.45 -4.33 5.13
N SER A 132 -62.67 -4.82 6.10
CA SER A 132 -61.22 -4.96 5.93
C SER A 132 -60.67 -6.18 6.64
N VAL A 133 -59.53 -6.65 6.16
CA VAL A 133 -58.75 -7.74 6.74
C VAL A 133 -57.27 -7.51 6.41
N SER A 134 -56.40 -7.71 7.39
CA SER A 134 -54.96 -7.58 7.19
C SER A 134 -54.34 -8.84 6.60
N TYR A 135 -53.15 -8.72 6.00
CA TYR A 135 -52.34 -9.87 5.60
C TYR A 135 -52.12 -10.86 6.75
N GLY A 136 -51.87 -10.32 7.95
CA GLY A 136 -51.66 -11.11 9.16
C GLY A 136 -52.86 -11.98 9.53
N GLU A 137 -54.07 -11.42 9.46
CA GLU A 137 -55.32 -12.14 9.74
C GLU A 137 -55.64 -13.22 8.71
N LEU A 138 -55.24 -13.03 7.44
CA LEU A 138 -55.42 -14.03 6.38
C LEU A 138 -54.44 -15.20 6.48
N ILE A 139 -53.27 -14.96 7.06
CA ILE A 139 -52.25 -15.98 7.35
C ILE A 139 -52.59 -16.71 8.65
N ALA A 140 -53.03 -15.98 9.66
CA ALA A 140 -53.36 -16.46 11.01
C ALA A 140 -52.25 -17.36 11.59
N ASP A 141 -52.54 -18.63 11.85
CA ASP A 141 -51.63 -19.65 12.38
C ASP A 141 -51.16 -20.65 11.30
N GLN A 142 -51.45 -20.39 10.03
CA GLN A 142 -51.12 -21.29 8.92
C GLN A 142 -49.68 -21.14 8.44
N ALA A 143 -49.06 -22.25 8.03
CA ALA A 143 -47.82 -22.26 7.25
C ALA A 143 -48.16 -22.49 5.76
N ILE A 144 -48.13 -21.41 4.98
CA ILE A 144 -48.51 -21.38 3.57
C ILE A 144 -47.23 -21.31 2.73
N HIS A 145 -47.06 -22.27 1.82
CA HIS A 145 -45.96 -22.33 0.87
C HIS A 145 -46.52 -22.26 -0.56
N LEU A 146 -46.14 -21.22 -1.30
CA LEU A 146 -46.48 -21.06 -2.70
C LEU A 146 -45.23 -21.35 -3.53
N GLU A 147 -45.34 -22.25 -4.50
CA GLU A 147 -44.30 -22.44 -5.51
C GLU A 147 -44.31 -21.24 -6.47
N LEU A 148 -43.14 -20.66 -6.74
CA LEU A 148 -42.98 -19.48 -7.59
C LEU A 148 -43.42 -19.81 -9.02
N ALA A 149 -44.49 -19.16 -9.47
CA ALA A 149 -44.98 -19.30 -10.84
C ALA A 149 -44.17 -18.43 -11.82
N ASP A 150 -43.98 -18.93 -13.03
CA ASP A 150 -43.25 -18.20 -14.08
C ASP A 150 -44.09 -17.09 -14.73
N ASP A 151 -45.41 -17.25 -14.80
CA ASP A 151 -46.33 -16.29 -15.42
C ASP A 151 -47.19 -15.57 -14.36
N VAL A 152 -46.56 -14.64 -13.64
CA VAL A 152 -47.22 -13.82 -12.62
C VAL A 152 -47.39 -12.40 -13.13
N ALA A 153 -48.63 -11.92 -13.18
CA ALA A 153 -48.93 -10.54 -13.52
C ALA A 153 -48.40 -9.57 -12.45
N VAL A 154 -47.45 -8.72 -12.84
CA VAL A 154 -46.86 -7.68 -11.98
C VAL A 154 -47.52 -6.33 -12.23
N LYS A 155 -47.38 -5.37 -11.30
CA LYS A 155 -47.94 -4.03 -11.49
C LYS A 155 -47.35 -3.32 -12.71
N THR A 156 -48.16 -2.51 -13.39
CA THR A 156 -47.68 -1.59 -14.44
C THR A 156 -47.04 -0.36 -13.82
N ALA A 157 -46.10 0.27 -14.52
CA ALA A 157 -45.40 1.46 -14.02
C ALA A 157 -46.32 2.64 -13.70
N SER A 158 -47.47 2.75 -14.38
CA SER A 158 -48.52 3.74 -14.10
C SER A 158 -49.12 3.63 -12.70
N ASN A 159 -48.99 2.46 -12.06
CA ASN A 159 -49.57 2.15 -10.76
C ASN A 159 -48.53 2.15 -9.65
N TYR A 160 -47.28 2.54 -9.94
CA TYR A 160 -46.23 2.60 -8.92
C TYR A 160 -46.39 3.82 -8.01
N THR A 161 -46.13 3.59 -6.72
CA THR A 161 -46.18 4.61 -5.67
C THR A 161 -44.87 4.71 -4.89
N VAL A 162 -44.11 3.61 -4.83
CA VAL A 162 -42.83 3.45 -4.14
C VAL A 162 -41.67 3.34 -5.14
N VAL A 163 -41.81 2.54 -6.19
CA VAL A 163 -40.81 2.40 -7.26
C VAL A 163 -40.77 3.69 -8.10
N GLY A 164 -39.57 4.18 -8.41
CA GLY A 164 -39.38 5.45 -9.12
C GLY A 164 -39.24 6.67 -8.20
N GLN A 165 -39.43 6.51 -6.90
CA GLN A 165 -39.23 7.56 -5.90
C GLN A 165 -37.80 7.52 -5.32
N SER A 166 -37.23 8.70 -5.07
CA SER A 166 -35.97 8.83 -4.33
C SER A 166 -36.23 8.62 -2.84
N VAL A 167 -35.73 7.51 -2.31
CA VAL A 167 -35.79 7.22 -0.87
C VAL A 167 -34.38 7.11 -0.28
N PRO A 168 -34.15 7.58 0.95
CA PRO A 168 -32.87 7.41 1.62
C PRO A 168 -32.48 5.93 1.73
N ARG A 169 -31.18 5.68 1.60
CA ARG A 169 -30.63 4.33 1.74
C ARG A 169 -30.75 3.84 3.18
N ILE A 170 -31.27 2.62 3.32
CA ILE A 170 -31.55 2.02 4.63
C ILE A 170 -30.28 1.57 5.35
N ASP A 171 -29.17 1.39 4.64
CA ASP A 171 -27.89 0.97 5.20
C ASP A 171 -26.99 2.14 5.66
N LEU A 172 -27.29 3.38 5.27
CA LEU A 172 -26.45 4.53 5.59
C LEU A 172 -26.44 4.96 7.07
N PRO A 173 -27.57 4.98 7.80
CA PRO A 173 -27.57 5.45 9.19
C PRO A 173 -26.55 4.74 10.06
N ALA A 174 -26.54 3.41 10.05
CA ALA A 174 -25.61 2.58 10.82
C ALA A 174 -24.13 2.82 10.41
N LYS A 175 -23.87 3.00 9.11
CA LYS A 175 -22.52 3.34 8.61
C LYS A 175 -22.07 4.73 9.06
N ALA A 176 -22.98 5.70 9.07
CA ALA A 176 -22.68 7.09 9.45
C ALA A 176 -22.48 7.25 10.97
N THR A 177 -23.12 6.42 11.79
CA THR A 177 -23.00 6.44 13.26
C THR A 177 -21.88 5.54 13.80
N GLY A 178 -21.21 4.77 12.93
CA GLY A 178 -20.15 3.85 13.33
C GLY A 178 -20.66 2.61 14.06
N GLU A 179 -21.89 2.17 13.77
CA GLU A 179 -22.42 0.90 14.28
C GLU A 179 -21.68 -0.30 13.66
N PRO A 180 -21.61 -1.45 14.37
CA PRO A 180 -20.82 -2.61 13.96
C PRO A 180 -21.47 -3.36 12.78
N VAL A 181 -21.26 -2.86 11.57
CA VAL A 181 -21.83 -3.40 10.33
C VAL A 181 -20.80 -4.05 9.41
N TYR A 182 -19.51 -3.78 9.62
CA TYR A 182 -18.44 -4.33 8.81
C TYR A 182 -17.96 -5.67 9.36
N VAL A 183 -17.41 -6.51 8.49
CA VAL A 183 -16.80 -7.79 8.91
C VAL A 183 -15.68 -7.60 9.95
N HIS A 184 -15.00 -6.44 9.95
CA HIS A 184 -13.97 -6.07 10.93
C HIS A 184 -14.51 -5.96 12.37
N ASP A 185 -15.81 -5.70 12.51
CA ASP A 185 -16.48 -5.46 13.80
C ASP A 185 -16.95 -6.76 14.47
N VAL A 186 -16.93 -7.89 13.74
CA VAL A 186 -17.37 -9.20 14.26
C VAL A 186 -16.58 -9.58 15.50
N ARG A 187 -17.29 -9.94 16.57
CA ARG A 187 -16.73 -10.49 17.81
C ARG A 187 -17.53 -11.73 18.18
N VAL A 188 -16.83 -12.85 18.39
CA VAL A 188 -17.45 -14.12 18.80
C VAL A 188 -16.76 -14.68 20.06
N PRO A 189 -17.46 -15.44 20.91
CA PRO A 189 -16.85 -16.02 22.12
C PRO A 189 -15.63 -16.88 21.81
N GLY A 190 -14.56 -16.70 22.59
CA GLY A 190 -13.34 -17.50 22.45
C GLY A 190 -12.51 -17.21 21.19
N MET A 191 -12.81 -16.14 20.45
CA MET A 191 -12.11 -15.73 19.23
C MET A 191 -10.61 -15.51 19.45
N LEU A 192 -9.81 -16.06 18.55
CA LEU A 192 -8.37 -15.85 18.43
C LEU A 192 -8.07 -14.94 17.22
N HIS A 193 -6.85 -14.45 17.15
CA HIS A 193 -6.38 -13.57 16.07
C HIS A 193 -5.32 -14.26 15.23
N GLY A 194 -5.56 -14.32 13.93
CA GLY A 194 -4.66 -14.90 12.95
C GLY A 194 -4.00 -13.86 12.05
N ARG A 195 -2.77 -14.13 11.64
CA ARG A 195 -2.06 -13.42 10.58
C ARG A 195 -1.44 -14.42 9.62
N VAL A 196 -1.44 -14.10 8.34
CA VAL A 196 -0.79 -14.92 7.30
C VAL A 196 0.55 -14.31 6.93
N VAL A 197 1.51 -15.18 6.62
CA VAL A 197 2.79 -14.79 6.01
C VAL A 197 2.74 -15.23 4.56
N ARG A 198 2.69 -14.27 3.64
CA ARG A 198 2.52 -14.55 2.22
C ARG A 198 3.85 -15.00 1.59
N PRO A 199 3.80 -15.83 0.53
CA PRO A 199 4.98 -16.19 -0.25
C PRO A 199 5.67 -14.97 -0.91
N PRO A 200 6.92 -15.10 -1.39
CA PRO A 200 7.66 -13.99 -1.99
C PRO A 200 7.29 -13.67 -3.45
N TYR A 201 6.39 -14.42 -4.08
CA TYR A 201 6.01 -14.28 -5.49
C TYR A 201 4.67 -13.53 -5.70
N ALA A 202 4.51 -12.39 -5.03
CA ALA A 202 3.25 -11.66 -5.04
C ALA A 202 2.82 -11.23 -6.45
N GLY A 203 1.55 -11.51 -6.79
CA GLY A 203 0.99 -11.26 -8.11
C GLY A 203 1.18 -12.41 -9.11
N VAL A 204 1.72 -13.56 -8.69
CA VAL A 204 1.83 -14.77 -9.53
C VAL A 204 1.04 -15.92 -8.92
N ASP A 205 0.21 -16.57 -9.73
CA ASP A 205 -0.69 -17.65 -9.30
C ASP A 205 -0.66 -18.89 -10.21
N ALA A 206 0.20 -18.90 -11.23
CA ALA A 206 0.40 -20.03 -12.13
C ALA A 206 1.86 -20.51 -12.16
N GLY A 207 2.05 -21.80 -12.46
CA GLY A 207 3.36 -22.43 -12.63
C GLY A 207 3.74 -23.40 -11.50
N ALA A 208 4.69 -24.29 -11.79
CA ALA A 208 5.03 -25.43 -10.95
C ALA A 208 5.56 -25.07 -9.54
N PHE A 209 5.98 -23.83 -9.32
CA PHE A 209 6.52 -23.35 -8.05
C PHE A 209 5.41 -22.91 -7.06
N VAL A 210 4.22 -22.56 -7.55
CA VAL A 210 3.11 -22.09 -6.71
C VAL A 210 2.58 -23.26 -5.88
N GLY A 211 2.50 -23.08 -4.56
CA GLY A 211 2.06 -24.11 -3.62
C GLY A 211 3.15 -25.09 -3.18
N THR A 212 4.37 -24.96 -3.71
CA THR A 212 5.51 -25.87 -3.42
C THR A 212 6.84 -25.16 -3.16
N SER A 213 6.85 -23.84 -2.97
CA SER A 213 8.05 -23.01 -2.79
C SER A 213 8.59 -22.96 -1.36
N LEU A 214 7.79 -23.25 -0.34
CA LEU A 214 8.21 -23.18 1.06
C LEU A 214 9.16 -24.32 1.41
N ILE A 215 10.39 -23.97 1.78
CA ILE A 215 11.43 -24.93 2.17
C ILE A 215 11.29 -25.26 3.66
N ALA A 216 11.37 -24.23 4.51
CA ALA A 216 11.39 -24.39 5.96
C ALA A 216 10.72 -23.22 6.69
N VAL A 217 10.23 -23.51 7.90
CA VAL A 217 9.69 -22.55 8.87
C VAL A 217 10.40 -22.80 10.19
N ASP A 218 11.03 -21.77 10.76
CA ASP A 218 11.63 -21.86 12.10
C ASP A 218 10.65 -21.31 13.15
N GLU A 219 9.85 -22.20 13.74
CA GLU A 219 8.91 -21.84 14.80
C GLU A 219 9.60 -21.36 16.10
N ALA A 220 10.87 -21.72 16.32
CA ALA A 220 11.60 -21.26 17.51
C ALA A 220 11.80 -19.74 17.50
N SER A 221 11.84 -19.12 16.31
CA SER A 221 11.98 -17.66 16.14
C SER A 221 10.86 -16.85 16.80
N VAL A 222 9.67 -17.44 17.02
CA VAL A 222 8.49 -16.75 17.57
C VAL A 222 7.98 -17.33 18.89
N ARG A 223 8.60 -18.40 19.40
CA ARG A 223 8.14 -19.12 20.61
C ARG A 223 8.04 -18.24 21.85
N ASN A 224 8.84 -17.18 21.93
CA ASN A 224 8.87 -16.27 23.06
C ASN A 224 7.75 -15.22 23.05
N ILE A 225 6.89 -15.21 22.03
CA ILE A 225 5.77 -14.26 21.93
C ILE A 225 4.61 -14.73 22.83
N PRO A 226 4.18 -13.91 23.80
CA PRO A 226 3.10 -14.28 24.72
C PRO A 226 1.78 -14.61 24.00
N GLY A 227 1.08 -15.64 24.46
CA GLY A 227 -0.23 -16.00 23.90
C GLY A 227 -0.20 -16.50 22.46
N LEU A 228 0.97 -16.88 21.92
CA LEU A 228 1.06 -17.61 20.65
C LEU A 228 0.40 -18.98 20.82
N VAL A 229 -0.57 -19.30 19.95
CA VAL A 229 -1.34 -20.54 19.99
C VAL A 229 -0.81 -21.56 18.98
N ALA A 230 -0.56 -21.14 17.74
CA ALA A 230 -0.10 -22.04 16.69
C ALA A 230 0.64 -21.31 15.56
N VAL A 231 1.56 -22.02 14.92
CA VAL A 231 2.04 -21.74 13.56
C VAL A 231 1.50 -22.85 12.66
N VAL A 232 0.82 -22.48 11.58
CA VAL A 232 0.13 -23.40 10.67
C VAL A 232 0.82 -23.35 9.32
N ARG A 233 1.17 -24.52 8.77
CA ARG A 233 1.81 -24.68 7.46
C ARG A 233 1.07 -25.73 6.63
N ILE A 234 0.66 -25.38 5.41
CA ILE A 234 0.08 -26.30 4.43
C ILE A 234 0.58 -25.89 3.03
N GLY A 235 1.48 -26.66 2.42
CA GLY A 235 2.14 -26.24 1.18
C GLY A 235 2.89 -24.91 1.38
N ASP A 236 2.52 -23.89 0.61
CA ASP A 236 3.01 -22.51 0.72
C ASP A 236 2.13 -21.62 1.60
N PHE A 237 1.00 -22.12 2.11
CA PHE A 237 0.21 -21.39 3.09
C PHE A 237 0.92 -21.43 4.45
N VAL A 238 1.19 -20.25 5.01
CA VAL A 238 1.70 -20.08 6.37
C VAL A 238 0.86 -19.05 7.11
N GLY A 239 0.44 -19.40 8.32
CA GLY A 239 -0.18 -18.43 9.23
C GLY A 239 0.16 -18.70 10.68
N VAL A 240 -0.04 -17.67 11.50
CA VAL A 240 0.17 -17.70 12.95
C VAL A 240 -1.15 -17.35 13.63
N VAL A 241 -1.41 -17.95 14.78
CA VAL A 241 -2.59 -17.70 15.61
C VAL A 241 -2.15 -17.34 17.01
N ALA A 242 -2.71 -16.27 17.57
CA ALA A 242 -2.45 -15.83 18.94
C ALA A 242 -3.74 -15.38 19.64
N GLU A 243 -3.70 -15.28 20.96
CA GLU A 243 -4.80 -14.79 21.79
C GLU A 243 -5.09 -13.30 21.58
N ARG A 244 -4.07 -12.52 21.20
CA ARG A 244 -4.14 -11.07 20.98
C ARG A 244 -3.66 -10.70 19.58
N GLU A 245 -4.26 -9.68 18.99
CA GLU A 245 -3.97 -9.28 17.61
C GLU A 245 -2.53 -8.80 17.42
N GLU A 246 -2.03 -7.96 18.33
CA GLU A 246 -0.67 -7.43 18.29
C GLU A 246 0.40 -8.54 18.41
N ASN A 247 0.09 -9.64 19.09
CA ASN A 247 0.98 -10.79 19.20
C ASN A 247 0.98 -11.61 17.91
N ALA A 248 -0.17 -11.77 17.24
CA ALA A 248 -0.23 -12.40 15.92
C ALA A 248 0.52 -11.56 14.87
N VAL A 249 0.39 -10.22 14.91
CA VAL A 249 1.17 -9.29 14.06
C VAL A 249 2.67 -9.47 14.31
N LYS A 250 3.10 -9.44 15.58
CA LYS A 250 4.49 -9.61 15.96
C LYS A 250 5.04 -10.98 15.56
N ALA A 251 4.25 -12.04 15.69
CA ALA A 251 4.67 -13.38 15.30
C ALA A 251 4.83 -13.49 13.77
N ALA A 252 3.88 -12.97 13.00
CA ALA A 252 3.97 -13.00 11.54
C ALA A 252 5.20 -12.24 11.01
N SER A 253 5.57 -11.10 11.62
CA SER A 253 6.73 -10.31 11.20
C SER A 253 8.08 -10.87 11.66
N GLN A 254 8.12 -11.67 12.74
CA GLN A 254 9.35 -12.25 13.27
C GLN A 254 9.62 -13.69 12.82
N LEU A 255 8.59 -14.39 12.32
CA LEU A 255 8.71 -15.77 11.87
C LEU A 255 9.76 -15.86 10.75
N GLN A 256 10.77 -16.71 10.96
CA GLN A 256 11.79 -16.95 9.95
C GLN A 256 11.36 -18.07 8.99
N LEU A 257 11.34 -17.76 7.69
CA LEU A 257 10.98 -18.70 6.63
C LEU A 257 12.08 -18.77 5.58
N SER A 258 12.22 -19.93 4.97
CA SER A 258 13.08 -20.15 3.81
C SER A 258 12.23 -20.55 2.62
N TRP A 259 12.35 -19.82 1.52
CA TRP A 259 11.61 -20.04 0.28
C TRP A 259 12.57 -20.42 -0.85
N LYS A 260 12.08 -21.17 -1.84
CA LYS A 260 12.77 -21.32 -3.13
C LYS A 260 12.87 -19.95 -3.82
N PRO A 261 13.88 -19.73 -4.69
CA PRO A 261 13.97 -18.52 -5.48
C PRO A 261 12.71 -18.30 -6.33
N THR A 262 12.19 -17.06 -6.31
CA THR A 262 11.04 -16.66 -7.12
C THR A 262 11.40 -16.62 -8.61
N PRO A 263 10.63 -17.27 -9.50
CA PRO A 263 10.83 -17.14 -10.95
C PRO A 263 10.72 -15.69 -11.41
N THR A 264 11.32 -15.38 -12.56
CA THR A 264 11.22 -14.05 -13.14
C THR A 264 9.92 -13.89 -13.92
N LEU A 265 9.17 -12.83 -13.63
CA LEU A 265 8.10 -12.32 -14.47
C LEU A 265 8.64 -11.80 -15.82
N PRO A 266 7.79 -11.77 -16.87
CA PRO A 266 8.04 -10.96 -18.05
C PRO A 266 8.33 -9.50 -17.67
N ASP A 267 9.06 -8.77 -18.53
CA ASP A 267 9.23 -7.34 -18.32
C ASP A 267 7.90 -6.62 -18.54
N LEU A 268 7.30 -6.10 -17.48
CA LEU A 268 6.04 -5.36 -17.54
C LEU A 268 6.24 -3.84 -17.48
N LYS A 269 7.49 -3.35 -17.62
CA LYS A 269 7.75 -1.91 -17.76
C LYS A 269 7.18 -1.36 -19.08
N ASP A 270 7.13 -2.18 -20.12
CA ASP A 270 6.45 -1.90 -21.38
C ASP A 270 5.35 -2.95 -21.63
N ILE A 271 4.11 -2.56 -21.31
CA ILE A 271 2.93 -3.43 -21.39
C ILE A 271 2.60 -3.79 -22.84
N GLU A 272 2.83 -2.88 -23.80
CA GLU A 272 2.56 -3.18 -25.20
C GLU A 272 3.46 -4.31 -25.69
N ILE A 273 4.77 -4.19 -25.47
CA ILE A 273 5.74 -5.22 -25.87
C ILE A 273 5.42 -6.54 -25.18
N ALA A 274 5.12 -6.50 -23.87
CA ALA A 274 4.80 -7.69 -23.10
C ALA A 274 3.56 -8.41 -23.65
N LEU A 275 2.48 -7.68 -23.95
CA LEU A 275 1.24 -8.26 -24.48
C LEU A 275 1.41 -8.80 -25.90
N ARG A 276 2.15 -8.10 -26.77
CA ARG A 276 2.44 -8.59 -28.14
C ARG A 276 3.26 -9.87 -28.14
N ALA A 277 4.19 -10.01 -27.19
CA ALA A 277 5.05 -11.18 -27.07
C ALA A 277 4.37 -12.38 -26.39
N HIS A 278 3.26 -12.15 -25.67
CA HIS A 278 2.60 -13.19 -24.89
C HIS A 278 1.73 -14.11 -25.77
N PRO A 279 1.68 -15.44 -25.52
CA PRO A 279 0.91 -16.37 -26.33
C PRO A 279 -0.57 -16.03 -26.37
N SER A 280 -1.19 -16.18 -27.53
CA SER A 280 -2.63 -15.92 -27.72
C SER A 280 -3.24 -16.83 -28.77
N THR A 281 -4.57 -17.01 -28.68
CA THR A 281 -5.37 -17.70 -29.70
C THR A 281 -6.42 -16.73 -30.25
N PRO A 282 -6.41 -16.40 -31.55
CA PRO A 282 -7.39 -15.49 -32.12
C PRO A 282 -8.76 -16.17 -32.26
N ARG A 283 -9.80 -15.51 -31.75
CA ARG A 283 -11.21 -15.89 -31.88
C ARG A 283 -11.95 -14.77 -32.60
N LYS A 284 -12.48 -15.09 -33.78
CA LYS A 284 -13.23 -14.14 -34.60
C LYS A 284 -14.64 -13.98 -34.05
N LEU A 285 -15.00 -12.77 -33.65
CA LEU A 285 -16.31 -12.44 -33.06
C LEU A 285 -17.29 -11.91 -34.11
N LEU A 286 -16.78 -11.15 -35.08
CA LEU A 286 -17.56 -10.57 -36.17
C LEU A 286 -16.73 -10.46 -37.44
N ASP A 287 -17.36 -10.67 -38.59
CA ASP A 287 -16.79 -10.52 -39.94
C ASP A 287 -17.90 -10.07 -40.89
N LYS A 288 -17.98 -8.77 -41.17
CA LYS A 288 -19.03 -8.11 -41.96
C LYS A 288 -18.39 -7.39 -43.16
N GLY A 289 -18.90 -7.64 -44.36
CA GLY A 289 -18.41 -7.03 -45.60
C GLY A 289 -17.04 -7.56 -46.05
N ASP A 290 -16.44 -6.91 -47.05
CA ASP A 290 -15.06 -7.21 -47.51
C ASP A 290 -14.06 -6.26 -46.84
N VAL A 291 -13.56 -6.63 -45.66
CA VAL A 291 -12.73 -5.78 -44.81
C VAL A 291 -11.34 -5.54 -45.41
N ASP A 292 -10.74 -6.58 -45.97
CA ASP A 292 -9.37 -6.49 -46.51
C ASP A 292 -9.34 -5.59 -47.76
N ALA A 293 -10.32 -5.73 -48.67
CA ALA A 293 -10.42 -4.85 -49.83
C ALA A 293 -10.72 -3.41 -49.44
N ALA A 294 -11.59 -3.19 -48.45
CA ALA A 294 -11.96 -1.86 -48.00
C ALA A 294 -10.79 -1.12 -47.33
N ILE A 295 -9.98 -1.82 -46.52
CA ILE A 295 -8.76 -1.25 -45.93
C ILE A 295 -7.72 -0.95 -47.00
N ALA A 296 -7.51 -1.86 -47.96
CA ALA A 296 -6.58 -1.65 -49.07
C ALA A 296 -6.98 -0.46 -49.96
N ALA A 297 -8.28 -0.19 -50.10
CA ALA A 297 -8.84 0.91 -50.88
C ALA A 297 -8.99 2.23 -50.09
N ALA A 298 -8.68 2.24 -48.79
CA ALA A 298 -8.85 3.44 -47.96
C ALA A 298 -8.03 4.61 -48.52
N ALA A 299 -8.70 5.74 -48.79
CA ALA A 299 -8.05 6.96 -49.25
C ALA A 299 -7.07 7.50 -48.19
N LYS A 300 -7.38 7.28 -46.91
CA LYS A 300 -6.52 7.64 -45.78
C LYS A 300 -6.43 6.50 -44.75
N PRO A 301 -5.39 5.66 -44.81
CA PRO A 301 -5.14 4.63 -43.81
C PRO A 301 -4.81 5.21 -42.44
N MET A 302 -5.37 4.63 -41.38
CA MET A 302 -5.22 5.09 -40.00
C MET A 302 -5.04 3.92 -39.01
N PRO A 303 -3.98 3.09 -39.11
CA PRO A 303 -3.71 2.07 -38.09
C PRO A 303 -3.39 2.73 -36.74
N ARG A 304 -3.98 2.23 -35.65
CA ARG A 304 -3.80 2.75 -34.28
C ARG A 304 -3.68 1.62 -33.28
N THR A 305 -2.88 1.87 -32.25
CA THR A 305 -2.73 1.00 -31.08
C THR A 305 -3.09 1.80 -29.84
N TYR A 306 -3.87 1.17 -28.96
CA TYR A 306 -4.26 1.69 -27.66
C TYR A 306 -3.84 0.70 -26.57
N VAL A 307 -3.38 1.22 -25.44
CA VAL A 307 -2.81 0.41 -24.34
C VAL A 307 -3.49 0.76 -23.02
N TRP A 308 -3.94 -0.29 -22.32
CA TRP A 308 -4.54 -0.21 -21.00
C TRP A 308 -3.64 -0.91 -19.95
N PRO A 309 -3.33 -0.27 -18.81
CA PRO A 309 -2.41 -0.81 -17.81
C PRO A 309 -3.10 -1.81 -16.86
N TYR A 310 -2.30 -2.55 -16.09
CA TYR A 310 -2.80 -3.25 -14.92
C TYR A 310 -3.24 -2.25 -13.85
N GLN A 311 -4.37 -2.51 -13.21
CA GLN A 311 -4.94 -1.69 -12.14
C GLN A 311 -5.36 -2.57 -10.96
N MET A 312 -5.57 -2.01 -9.78
CA MET A 312 -6.03 -2.78 -8.61
C MET A 312 -7.36 -2.24 -8.09
N HIS A 313 -8.13 -3.08 -7.39
CA HIS A 313 -9.42 -2.66 -6.86
C HIS A 313 -9.25 -1.57 -5.81
N GLY A 314 -8.18 -1.64 -5.00
CA GLY A 314 -7.81 -0.58 -4.08
C GLY A 314 -8.87 -0.37 -2.99
N SER A 315 -9.30 -1.42 -2.31
CA SER A 315 -10.25 -1.30 -1.20
C SER A 315 -9.71 -0.39 -0.09
N ILE A 316 -10.50 0.53 0.45
CA ILE A 316 -10.04 1.51 1.45
C ILE A 316 -9.63 0.84 2.77
N GLY A 317 -10.32 -0.22 3.16
CA GLY A 317 -9.94 -1.08 4.28
C GLY A 317 -9.39 -2.42 3.76
N PRO A 318 -8.27 -2.93 4.31
CA PRO A 318 -7.78 -4.28 3.98
C PRO A 318 -8.82 -5.35 4.30
N SER A 319 -8.81 -6.43 3.53
CA SER A 319 -9.77 -7.53 3.67
C SER A 319 -9.64 -8.21 5.05
N CYS A 320 -10.79 -8.57 5.62
CA CYS A 320 -10.91 -9.24 6.91
C CYS A 320 -12.01 -10.31 6.85
N ALA A 321 -11.83 -11.39 7.59
CA ALA A 321 -12.83 -12.43 7.79
C ALA A 321 -12.71 -13.06 9.18
N VAL A 322 -13.81 -13.67 9.63
CA VAL A 322 -13.84 -14.52 10.82
C VAL A 322 -14.36 -15.88 10.40
N ALA A 323 -13.70 -16.95 10.83
CA ALA A 323 -14.18 -18.31 10.61
C ALA A 323 -14.32 -19.04 11.94
N GLU A 324 -15.37 -19.84 12.04
CA GLU A 324 -15.63 -20.78 13.11
C GLU A 324 -15.78 -22.18 12.50
N TYR A 325 -14.72 -22.98 12.64
CA TYR A 325 -14.72 -24.38 12.26
C TYR A 325 -15.17 -25.25 13.44
N GLN A 326 -16.29 -25.95 13.27
CA GLN A 326 -16.72 -27.03 14.16
C GLN A 326 -17.04 -28.26 13.31
N SER A 327 -16.83 -29.46 13.87
CA SER A 327 -16.99 -30.72 13.11
C SER A 327 -18.40 -30.94 12.56
N ALA A 328 -19.42 -30.32 13.15
CA ALA A 328 -20.83 -30.46 12.76
C ALA A 328 -21.34 -29.29 11.90
N ARG A 329 -20.68 -28.13 11.91
CA ARG A 329 -21.10 -26.92 11.17
C ARG A 329 -19.91 -25.97 11.04
N ILE A 330 -19.81 -25.35 9.89
CA ILE A 330 -18.77 -24.37 9.58
C ILE A 330 -19.46 -23.06 9.27
N ARG A 331 -19.05 -22.00 9.96
CA ARG A 331 -19.57 -20.66 9.74
C ARG A 331 -18.43 -19.70 9.44
N VAL A 332 -18.60 -18.90 8.41
CA VAL A 332 -17.65 -17.84 8.05
C VAL A 332 -18.37 -16.51 7.89
N TRP A 333 -17.84 -15.46 8.51
CA TRP A 333 -18.25 -14.08 8.29
C TRP A 333 -17.29 -13.45 7.31
N SER A 334 -17.81 -12.99 6.18
CA SER A 334 -17.00 -12.54 5.05
C SER A 334 -17.51 -11.23 4.46
N GLY A 335 -16.57 -10.43 3.97
CA GLY A 335 -16.85 -9.26 3.12
C GLY A 335 -17.00 -9.60 1.63
N THR A 336 -17.06 -10.88 1.27
CA THR A 336 -17.10 -11.36 -0.12
C THR A 336 -18.22 -10.72 -0.96
N GLN A 337 -17.90 -10.53 -2.24
CA GLN A 337 -18.86 -10.17 -3.28
C GLN A 337 -19.68 -11.37 -3.77
N ASN A 338 -19.18 -12.60 -3.61
CA ASN A 338 -19.75 -13.81 -4.20
C ASN A 338 -19.92 -14.94 -3.17
N PRO A 339 -20.89 -14.83 -2.24
CA PRO A 339 -21.01 -15.76 -1.12
C PRO A 339 -21.17 -17.24 -1.52
N HIS A 340 -21.98 -17.54 -2.54
CA HIS A 340 -22.22 -18.91 -2.98
C HIS A 340 -21.01 -19.53 -3.68
N ILE A 341 -20.32 -18.76 -4.53
CA ILE A 341 -19.05 -19.20 -5.16
C ILE A 341 -17.99 -19.44 -4.08
N LEU A 342 -17.87 -18.52 -3.12
CA LEU A 342 -16.95 -18.70 -2.00
C LEU A 342 -17.30 -19.96 -1.19
N ARG A 343 -18.58 -20.27 -0.95
CA ARG A 343 -18.99 -21.50 -0.26
C ARG A 343 -18.46 -22.74 -0.98
N ALA A 344 -18.57 -22.79 -2.31
CA ALA A 344 -18.04 -23.89 -3.13
C ALA A 344 -16.50 -23.99 -3.04
N ASP A 345 -15.79 -22.86 -3.13
CA ASP A 345 -14.33 -22.81 -2.97
C ASP A 345 -13.88 -23.28 -1.59
N LEU A 346 -14.59 -22.86 -0.53
CA LEU A 346 -14.29 -23.29 0.83
C LEU A 346 -14.57 -24.79 1.00
N ALA A 347 -15.68 -25.31 0.47
CA ALA A 347 -16.02 -26.72 0.47
C ALA A 347 -14.91 -27.58 -0.16
N LEU A 348 -14.41 -27.14 -1.31
CA LEU A 348 -13.28 -27.76 -2.00
C LEU A 348 -11.99 -27.70 -1.16
N LEU A 349 -11.69 -26.54 -0.57
CA LEU A 349 -10.47 -26.31 0.22
C LEU A 349 -10.35 -27.26 1.42
N ILE A 350 -11.46 -27.52 2.12
CA ILE A 350 -11.47 -28.36 3.33
C ILE A 350 -11.99 -29.77 3.11
N GLU A 351 -12.42 -30.12 1.88
CA GLU A 351 -12.99 -31.41 1.48
C GLU A 351 -14.25 -31.77 2.28
N ARG A 352 -15.21 -30.86 2.33
CA ARG A 352 -16.51 -31.03 3.00
C ARG A 352 -17.66 -30.67 2.06
N PRO A 353 -18.88 -31.21 2.27
CA PRO A 353 -20.06 -30.79 1.53
C PRO A 353 -20.36 -29.30 1.73
N GLU A 354 -20.80 -28.62 0.67
CA GLU A 354 -21.23 -27.21 0.74
C GLU A 354 -22.33 -26.98 1.78
N THR A 355 -23.22 -27.96 1.98
CA THR A 355 -24.36 -27.89 2.91
C THR A 355 -23.95 -27.76 4.37
N GLU A 356 -22.69 -28.03 4.70
CA GLU A 356 -22.15 -27.86 6.05
C GLU A 356 -21.53 -26.48 6.29
N ILE A 357 -21.41 -25.66 5.23
CA ILE A 357 -20.74 -24.36 5.25
C ILE A 357 -21.77 -23.25 5.08
N GLU A 358 -21.78 -22.34 6.04
CA GLU A 358 -22.56 -21.12 6.02
C GLU A 358 -21.63 -19.92 5.81
N VAL A 359 -21.83 -19.18 4.73
CA VAL A 359 -21.19 -17.89 4.49
C VAL A 359 -22.17 -16.79 4.86
N ILE A 360 -21.87 -16.08 5.95
CA ILE A 360 -22.61 -14.90 6.40
C ILE A 360 -21.91 -13.68 5.84
N ARG A 361 -22.54 -13.04 4.84
CA ARG A 361 -22.01 -11.84 4.25
C ARG A 361 -22.28 -10.60 5.11
N LEU A 362 -21.23 -9.82 5.37
CA LEU A 362 -21.29 -8.51 6.02
C LEU A 362 -20.76 -7.40 5.10
N GLU A 363 -20.90 -6.14 5.52
CA GLU A 363 -20.36 -5.02 4.75
C GLU A 363 -18.82 -5.09 4.70
N ALA A 364 -18.27 -4.67 3.55
CA ALA A 364 -16.83 -4.60 3.29
C ALA A 364 -16.44 -3.17 2.92
N ALA A 365 -15.17 -2.82 3.10
CA ALA A 365 -14.64 -1.48 2.84
C ALA A 365 -14.34 -1.25 1.33
N GLY A 366 -15.32 -1.58 0.48
CA GLY A 366 -15.21 -1.59 -0.98
C GLY A 366 -14.63 -2.91 -1.52
N CYS A 367 -15.05 -3.30 -2.72
CA CYS A 367 -14.52 -4.46 -3.45
C CYS A 367 -14.33 -4.18 -4.94
N TYR A 368 -15.23 -3.40 -5.56
CA TYR A 368 -15.15 -2.93 -6.96
C TYR A 368 -14.91 -4.04 -8.00
N GLY A 369 -15.32 -5.27 -7.67
CA GLY A 369 -14.84 -6.50 -8.29
C GLY A 369 -14.42 -7.50 -7.20
N ARG A 370 -13.68 -8.54 -7.59
CA ARG A 370 -13.18 -9.53 -6.65
C ARG A 370 -11.77 -9.15 -6.17
N ASN A 371 -11.66 -8.69 -4.92
CA ASN A 371 -10.40 -8.39 -4.22
C ASN A 371 -10.01 -9.58 -3.28
N CYS A 372 -9.17 -9.35 -2.26
CA CYS A 372 -8.74 -10.39 -1.31
C CYS A 372 -9.82 -10.89 -0.32
N ALA A 373 -11.07 -10.43 -0.39
CA ALA A 373 -12.10 -10.82 0.57
C ALA A 373 -12.34 -12.34 0.62
N ASP A 374 -12.29 -13.00 -0.53
CA ASP A 374 -12.40 -14.45 -0.65
C ASP A 374 -11.14 -15.15 -0.09
N ASP A 375 -9.97 -14.62 -0.44
CA ASP A 375 -8.66 -15.14 -0.04
C ASP A 375 -8.51 -15.14 1.49
N VAL A 376 -8.82 -14.02 2.15
CA VAL A 376 -8.72 -13.91 3.62
C VAL A 376 -9.77 -14.75 4.35
N THR A 377 -10.92 -15.02 3.71
CA THR A 377 -11.94 -15.91 4.28
C THR A 377 -11.45 -17.35 4.30
N ALA A 378 -10.81 -17.79 3.22
CA ALA A 378 -10.17 -19.09 3.16
C ALA A 378 -9.01 -19.22 4.16
N ASP A 379 -8.20 -18.17 4.32
CA ASP A 379 -7.13 -18.12 5.32
C ASP A 379 -7.70 -18.30 6.75
N ALA A 380 -8.76 -17.56 7.09
CA ALA A 380 -9.41 -17.65 8.39
C ALA A 380 -9.97 -19.06 8.66
N LEU A 381 -10.57 -19.70 7.65
CA LEU A 381 -11.08 -21.06 7.76
C LEU A 381 -9.97 -22.09 8.03
N LEU A 382 -8.84 -21.99 7.32
CA LEU A 382 -7.69 -22.89 7.53
C LEU A 382 -7.12 -22.73 8.95
N LEU A 383 -6.96 -21.49 9.43
CA LEU A 383 -6.45 -21.23 10.78
C LEU A 383 -7.44 -21.68 11.86
N SER A 384 -8.74 -21.41 11.68
CA SER A 384 -9.77 -21.86 12.61
C SER A 384 -9.83 -23.38 12.69
N ARG A 385 -9.76 -24.08 11.56
CA ARG A 385 -9.68 -25.55 11.50
C ARG A 385 -8.48 -26.09 12.26
N ALA A 386 -7.31 -25.46 12.12
CA ALA A 386 -6.09 -25.91 12.76
C ALA A 386 -6.14 -25.83 14.29
N VAL A 387 -6.85 -24.84 14.84
CA VAL A 387 -6.92 -24.62 16.31
C VAL A 387 -8.24 -25.02 16.95
N GLY A 388 -9.26 -25.38 16.16
CA GLY A 388 -10.59 -25.78 16.64
C GLY A 388 -11.36 -24.67 17.36
N ARG A 389 -11.04 -23.40 17.09
CA ARG A 389 -11.64 -22.21 17.72
C ARG A 389 -11.91 -21.14 16.67
N PRO A 390 -12.81 -20.17 16.90
CA PRO A 390 -13.01 -19.08 15.97
C PRO A 390 -11.73 -18.26 15.79
N VAL A 391 -11.37 -17.94 14.55
CA VAL A 391 -10.18 -17.13 14.22
C VAL A 391 -10.58 -15.97 13.32
N ARG A 392 -10.18 -14.76 13.74
CA ARG A 392 -10.25 -13.54 12.92
C ARG A 392 -8.93 -13.33 12.19
N VAL A 393 -8.99 -13.17 10.87
CA VAL A 393 -7.82 -12.83 10.04
C VAL A 393 -8.09 -11.53 9.32
N GLN A 394 -7.12 -10.63 9.34
CA GLN A 394 -7.12 -9.40 8.55
C GLN A 394 -5.77 -9.25 7.86
N LEU A 395 -5.78 -8.85 6.60
CA LEU A 395 -4.57 -8.57 5.82
C LEU A 395 -3.99 -7.19 6.21
N THR A 396 -2.69 -7.01 6.01
CA THR A 396 -2.10 -5.67 6.01
C THR A 396 -2.40 -4.97 4.67
N ARG A 397 -2.17 -3.65 4.59
CA ARG A 397 -2.32 -2.91 3.33
C ARG A 397 -1.38 -3.45 2.25
N GLU A 398 -0.14 -3.75 2.62
CA GLU A 398 0.89 -4.32 1.75
C GLU A 398 0.47 -5.68 1.21
N GLN A 399 -0.13 -6.52 2.06
CA GLN A 399 -0.65 -7.80 1.64
C GLN A 399 -1.85 -7.67 0.71
N GLU A 400 -2.80 -6.78 1.01
CA GLU A 400 -3.97 -6.51 0.15
C GLU A 400 -3.50 -6.08 -1.25
N HIS A 401 -2.72 -5.01 -1.35
CA HIS A 401 -2.27 -4.47 -2.63
C HIS A 401 -1.34 -5.42 -3.38
N ALA A 402 -0.48 -6.18 -2.68
CA ALA A 402 0.41 -7.13 -3.36
C ALA A 402 -0.36 -8.35 -3.92
N TRP A 403 -1.37 -8.85 -3.19
CA TRP A 403 -2.02 -10.14 -3.50
C TRP A 403 -3.41 -10.08 -4.07
N GLU A 404 -4.10 -8.94 -4.01
CA GLU A 404 -5.40 -8.82 -4.65
C GLU A 404 -5.24 -9.12 -6.15
N PRO A 405 -6.14 -9.87 -6.77
CA PRO A 405 -6.05 -10.09 -8.19
C PRO A 405 -6.27 -8.75 -8.92
N LYS A 406 -5.45 -8.46 -9.94
CA LYS A 406 -5.46 -7.16 -10.64
C LYS A 406 -6.58 -7.07 -11.69
N GLY A 407 -7.05 -5.87 -11.98
CA GLY A 407 -7.68 -5.57 -13.27
C GLY A 407 -6.62 -5.70 -14.36
N THR A 408 -6.89 -6.51 -15.38
CA THR A 408 -5.87 -6.87 -16.37
C THR A 408 -5.55 -5.73 -17.33
N ALA A 409 -4.29 -5.68 -17.77
CA ALA A 409 -3.86 -4.89 -18.90
C ALA A 409 -4.50 -5.39 -20.20
N GLN A 410 -4.56 -4.52 -21.21
CA GLN A 410 -5.18 -4.83 -22.49
C GLN A 410 -4.51 -4.06 -23.63
N LEU A 411 -4.35 -4.73 -24.77
CA LEU A 411 -3.84 -4.15 -26.01
C LEU A 411 -4.96 -4.16 -27.05
N MET A 412 -5.26 -3.00 -27.62
CA MET A 412 -6.30 -2.85 -28.63
C MET A 412 -5.69 -2.26 -29.91
N ASP A 413 -5.69 -3.04 -30.98
CA ASP A 413 -5.25 -2.62 -32.30
C ASP A 413 -6.48 -2.35 -33.18
N VAL A 414 -6.49 -1.20 -33.86
CA VAL A 414 -7.49 -0.83 -34.86
C VAL A 414 -6.76 -0.59 -36.17
N ASN A 415 -7.09 -1.37 -37.21
CA ASN A 415 -6.70 -1.10 -38.58
C ASN A 415 -7.92 -0.64 -39.38
N GLY A 416 -7.75 0.38 -40.20
CA GLY A 416 -8.86 1.03 -40.88
C GLY A 416 -8.46 2.34 -41.53
N GLY A 417 -9.45 3.18 -41.85
CA GLY A 417 -9.20 4.48 -42.44
C GLY A 417 -10.47 5.15 -42.96
N LEU A 418 -10.26 6.22 -43.72
CA LEU A 418 -11.33 6.98 -44.37
C LEU A 418 -11.35 6.75 -45.88
N ASN A 419 -12.56 6.74 -46.43
CA ASN A 419 -12.82 6.94 -47.86
C ASN A 419 -12.58 8.41 -48.24
N ALA A 420 -12.51 8.70 -49.54
CA ALA A 420 -12.28 10.05 -50.04
C ALA A 420 -13.39 11.06 -49.67
N ASP A 421 -14.59 10.59 -49.35
CA ASP A 421 -15.73 11.40 -48.89
C ASP A 421 -15.77 11.59 -47.36
N GLY A 422 -14.78 11.07 -46.63
CA GLY A 422 -14.72 11.13 -45.18
C GLY A 422 -15.58 10.08 -44.45
N SER A 423 -16.22 9.15 -45.15
CA SER A 423 -16.85 7.98 -44.53
C SER A 423 -15.81 6.94 -44.08
N VAL A 424 -16.16 6.05 -43.16
CA VAL A 424 -15.26 4.97 -42.73
C VAL A 424 -15.08 3.97 -43.86
N ALA A 425 -13.82 3.72 -44.25
CA ALA A 425 -13.49 2.72 -45.27
C ALA A 425 -13.69 1.30 -44.73
N GLY A 426 -13.05 1.00 -43.60
CA GLY A 426 -13.20 -0.28 -42.90
C GLY A 426 -12.73 -0.18 -41.45
N TYR A 427 -13.17 -1.15 -40.65
CA TYR A 427 -12.88 -1.23 -39.21
C TYR A 427 -12.47 -2.66 -38.82
N ASP A 428 -11.17 -2.88 -38.66
CA ASP A 428 -10.60 -4.17 -38.25
C ASP A 428 -9.99 -4.03 -36.85
N PHE A 429 -10.69 -4.57 -35.85
CA PHE A 429 -10.34 -4.45 -34.45
C PHE A 429 -9.86 -5.77 -33.88
N ALA A 430 -8.70 -5.73 -33.22
CA ALA A 430 -8.16 -6.85 -32.47
C ALA A 430 -7.90 -6.44 -31.02
N THR A 431 -8.38 -7.23 -30.08
CA THR A 431 -8.22 -6.99 -28.63
C THR A 431 -7.50 -8.15 -27.97
N SER A 432 -6.43 -7.87 -27.24
CA SER A 432 -5.59 -8.88 -26.58
C SER A 432 -5.67 -8.69 -25.07
N TYR A 433 -6.27 -9.67 -24.40
CA TYR A 433 -6.70 -9.59 -23.00
C TYR A 433 -6.25 -10.85 -22.24
N PRO A 434 -5.22 -10.76 -21.37
CA PRO A 434 -4.86 -11.83 -20.46
C PRO A 434 -6.04 -12.23 -19.57
N SER A 435 -6.17 -13.53 -19.34
CA SER A 435 -7.28 -14.08 -18.57
C SER A 435 -7.30 -13.59 -17.12
N ASN A 436 -8.51 -13.45 -16.59
CA ASN A 436 -8.79 -12.86 -15.28
C ASN A 436 -9.68 -13.78 -14.41
N GLY A 437 -9.43 -15.08 -14.49
CA GLY A 437 -10.20 -16.13 -13.78
C GLY A 437 -9.49 -16.66 -12.54
N ALA A 438 -8.71 -15.83 -11.85
CA ALA A 438 -7.83 -16.33 -10.81
C ALA A 438 -8.61 -17.04 -9.68
N PRO A 439 -8.17 -18.19 -9.14
CA PRO A 439 -8.89 -18.91 -8.09
C PRO A 439 -8.70 -18.28 -6.71
N THR A 440 -9.37 -18.80 -5.68
CA THR A 440 -9.12 -18.42 -4.29
C THR A 440 -7.72 -18.87 -3.87
N LEU A 441 -6.90 -17.94 -3.39
CA LEU A 441 -5.45 -18.09 -3.24
C LEU A 441 -5.08 -19.30 -2.37
N ALA A 442 -5.83 -19.54 -1.29
CA ALA A 442 -5.59 -20.68 -0.41
C ALA A 442 -5.70 -22.04 -1.14
N LEU A 443 -6.55 -22.17 -2.16
CA LEU A 443 -6.64 -23.40 -2.96
C LEU A 443 -5.32 -23.70 -3.67
N LEU A 444 -4.65 -22.67 -4.19
CA LEU A 444 -3.35 -22.80 -4.85
C LEU A 444 -2.23 -23.03 -3.85
N LEU A 445 -2.17 -22.21 -2.79
CA LEU A 445 -1.08 -22.28 -1.81
C LEU A 445 -1.04 -23.62 -1.08
N THR A 446 -2.20 -24.26 -0.88
CA THR A 446 -2.30 -25.58 -0.25
C THR A 446 -2.18 -26.75 -1.23
N GLY A 447 -2.08 -26.48 -2.54
CA GLY A 447 -2.02 -27.49 -3.59
C GLY A 447 -3.34 -28.23 -3.85
N ARG A 448 -4.48 -27.66 -3.42
CA ARG A 448 -5.83 -28.25 -3.64
C ARG A 448 -6.30 -28.10 -5.06
N VAL A 449 -5.91 -27.02 -5.72
CA VAL A 449 -6.10 -26.81 -7.15
C VAL A 449 -4.74 -26.64 -7.79
N ALA A 450 -4.58 -27.20 -8.99
CA ALA A 450 -3.34 -27.07 -9.74
C ALA A 450 -3.15 -25.61 -10.24
N PRO A 451 -1.95 -25.03 -10.14
CA PRO A 451 -1.67 -23.66 -10.59
C PRO A 451 -1.49 -23.59 -12.12
N VAL A 452 -2.56 -23.89 -12.85
CA VAL A 452 -2.58 -23.90 -14.32
C VAL A 452 -3.00 -22.51 -14.84
N PRO A 453 -2.31 -21.94 -15.83
CA PRO A 453 -2.69 -20.67 -16.44
C PRO A 453 -3.88 -20.86 -17.39
N GLU A 454 -5.09 -21.02 -16.84
CA GLU A 454 -6.30 -21.25 -17.63
C GLU A 454 -6.68 -20.03 -18.48
N VAL A 455 -7.08 -20.30 -19.73
CA VAL A 455 -7.54 -19.28 -20.68
C VAL A 455 -9.05 -19.12 -20.56
N SER A 456 -9.52 -17.90 -20.43
CA SER A 456 -10.93 -17.52 -20.33
C SER A 456 -11.31 -16.53 -21.44
N GLU A 457 -12.47 -16.73 -22.05
CA GLU A 457 -13.05 -15.86 -23.08
C GLU A 457 -13.67 -14.59 -22.45
N MET A 458 -12.82 -13.67 -21.96
CA MET A 458 -13.27 -12.46 -21.26
C MET A 458 -12.89 -11.14 -21.96
N GLY A 459 -12.05 -11.19 -22.99
CA GLY A 459 -11.64 -10.00 -23.76
C GLY A 459 -12.73 -9.41 -24.67
N ASP A 460 -13.85 -10.13 -24.83
CA ASP A 460 -14.90 -9.84 -25.80
C ASP A 460 -16.02 -8.90 -25.31
N ARG A 461 -16.00 -8.46 -24.04
CA ARG A 461 -17.03 -7.54 -23.53
C ARG A 461 -16.92 -6.18 -24.21
N THR A 462 -18.03 -5.75 -24.80
CA THR A 462 -18.09 -4.50 -25.60
C THR A 462 -16.96 -4.43 -26.65
N ALA A 463 -16.50 -5.56 -27.19
CA ALA A 463 -15.47 -5.60 -28.25
C ALA A 463 -16.05 -5.27 -29.63
N VAL A 464 -17.35 -5.43 -29.82
CA VAL A 464 -18.06 -4.94 -31.01
C VAL A 464 -18.46 -3.49 -30.74
N PRO A 465 -17.99 -2.52 -31.55
CA PRO A 465 -18.34 -1.12 -31.35
C PRO A 465 -19.84 -0.89 -31.60
N PRO A 466 -20.46 0.14 -30.99
CA PRO A 466 -21.88 0.42 -31.16
C PRO A 466 -22.22 1.09 -32.51
N TYR A 467 -21.28 1.12 -33.45
CA TYR A 467 -21.36 1.82 -34.73
C TYR A 467 -21.57 0.84 -35.89
N ASP A 468 -22.51 1.16 -36.76
CA ASP A 468 -22.83 0.34 -37.93
C ASP A 468 -21.90 0.70 -39.10
N TYR A 469 -20.72 0.08 -39.13
CA TYR A 469 -19.79 0.17 -40.27
C TYR A 469 -20.11 -0.90 -41.32
N ASP A 470 -19.93 -0.57 -42.60
CA ASP A 470 -20.22 -1.49 -43.71
C ASP A 470 -19.22 -2.66 -43.78
N HIS A 471 -17.95 -2.37 -43.49
CA HIS A 471 -16.84 -3.32 -43.50
C HIS A 471 -16.22 -3.39 -42.10
N MET A 472 -16.53 -4.45 -41.34
CA MET A 472 -16.12 -4.58 -39.94
C MET A 472 -15.67 -6.00 -39.58
N ARG A 473 -14.48 -6.13 -39.01
CA ARG A 473 -13.94 -7.36 -38.42
C ARG A 473 -13.57 -7.11 -36.96
N VAL A 474 -13.92 -8.06 -36.09
CA VAL A 474 -13.64 -8.00 -34.65
C VAL A 474 -13.04 -9.33 -34.22
N VAL A 475 -11.86 -9.27 -33.62
CA VAL A 475 -11.10 -10.43 -33.12
C VAL A 475 -10.74 -10.22 -31.64
N ALA A 476 -11.01 -11.23 -30.82
CA ALA A 476 -10.45 -11.33 -29.48
C ALA A 476 -9.29 -12.33 -29.48
N ASN A 477 -8.12 -11.92 -29.02
CA ASN A 477 -6.97 -12.78 -28.81
C ASN A 477 -7.03 -13.28 -27.36
N ASP A 478 -7.53 -14.50 -27.17
CA ASP A 478 -7.66 -15.11 -25.84
C ASP A 478 -6.27 -15.57 -25.35
N MET A 479 -5.90 -15.20 -24.12
CA MET A 479 -4.54 -15.30 -23.60
C MET A 479 -4.49 -15.91 -22.19
N PRO A 480 -3.47 -16.71 -21.84
CA PRO A 480 -3.27 -17.14 -20.46
C PRO A 480 -2.96 -15.94 -19.56
N PRO A 481 -3.22 -16.02 -18.24
CA PRO A 481 -2.85 -14.94 -17.32
C PRO A 481 -1.33 -14.70 -17.33
N ILE A 482 -0.93 -13.42 -17.25
CA ILE A 482 0.48 -13.03 -17.03
C ILE A 482 0.74 -12.80 -15.54
N VAL A 483 -0.21 -12.13 -14.89
CA VAL A 483 -0.25 -11.87 -13.46
C VAL A 483 -1.61 -12.31 -12.93
N ARG A 484 -1.69 -12.56 -11.63
CA ARG A 484 -2.93 -12.87 -10.92
C ARG A 484 -3.95 -11.75 -11.17
N ALA A 485 -5.02 -12.06 -11.89
CA ALA A 485 -6.00 -11.07 -12.34
C ALA A 485 -7.46 -11.54 -12.12
N SER A 486 -8.36 -10.59 -11.90
CA SER A 486 -9.79 -10.86 -11.70
C SER A 486 -10.65 -9.70 -12.21
N TRP A 487 -11.95 -9.94 -12.34
CA TRP A 487 -12.94 -8.90 -12.68
C TRP A 487 -12.79 -7.68 -11.75
N MET A 488 -12.54 -6.54 -12.38
CA MET A 488 -12.53 -5.20 -11.80
C MET A 488 -13.55 -4.37 -12.57
N ARG A 489 -14.28 -3.47 -11.89
CA ARG A 489 -15.41 -2.71 -12.45
C ARG A 489 -15.12 -2.19 -13.86
N GLY A 490 -15.92 -2.61 -14.85
CA GLY A 490 -15.76 -2.32 -16.28
C GLY A 490 -15.13 -3.46 -17.09
N VAL A 491 -14.28 -4.29 -16.48
CA VAL A 491 -13.59 -5.44 -17.09
C VAL A 491 -12.94 -5.02 -18.43
N SER A 492 -13.10 -5.78 -19.51
CA SER A 492 -12.59 -5.46 -20.86
C SER A 492 -13.45 -4.44 -21.60
N ALA A 493 -14.64 -4.08 -21.11
CA ALA A 493 -15.52 -3.14 -21.78
C ALA A 493 -15.00 -1.70 -21.76
N LEU A 494 -14.36 -1.29 -20.65
CA LEU A 494 -13.82 0.06 -20.49
C LEU A 494 -12.59 0.26 -21.41
N PRO A 495 -11.59 -0.66 -21.46
CA PRO A 495 -10.50 -0.57 -22.44
C PRO A 495 -10.96 -0.67 -23.91
N ASN A 496 -11.87 -1.60 -24.25
CA ASN A 496 -12.38 -1.71 -25.63
C ASN A 496 -13.08 -0.40 -26.04
N THR A 497 -13.90 0.18 -25.17
CA THR A 497 -14.55 1.48 -25.42
C THR A 497 -13.53 2.61 -25.56
N PHE A 498 -12.46 2.62 -24.76
CA PHE A 498 -11.39 3.62 -24.91
C PHE A 498 -10.84 3.62 -26.34
N ALA A 499 -10.53 2.45 -26.90
CA ALA A 499 -10.08 2.33 -28.29
C ALA A 499 -11.16 2.76 -29.30
N HIS A 500 -12.39 2.24 -29.18
CA HIS A 500 -13.48 2.57 -30.11
C HIS A 500 -13.78 4.07 -30.15
N GLU A 501 -13.94 4.69 -28.98
CA GLU A 501 -14.35 6.09 -28.84
C GLU A 501 -13.22 7.09 -29.11
N SER A 502 -11.97 6.73 -28.85
CA SER A 502 -10.83 7.56 -29.30
C SER A 502 -10.63 7.43 -30.80
N TYR A 503 -10.77 6.23 -31.38
CA TYR A 503 -10.57 6.04 -32.82
C TYR A 503 -11.61 6.78 -33.66
N ILE A 504 -12.90 6.70 -33.32
CA ILE A 504 -13.93 7.43 -34.07
C ILE A 504 -13.79 8.95 -33.93
N ASP A 505 -13.23 9.45 -32.83
CA ASP A 505 -12.91 10.87 -32.65
C ASP A 505 -11.74 11.31 -33.55
N GLU A 506 -10.73 10.44 -33.72
CA GLU A 506 -9.65 10.64 -34.69
C GLU A 506 -10.17 10.64 -36.13
N LEU A 507 -11.06 9.71 -36.48
CA LEU A 507 -11.72 9.68 -37.79
C LEU A 507 -12.53 10.95 -38.05
N ALA A 508 -13.31 11.42 -37.07
CA ALA A 508 -14.09 12.64 -37.18
C ALA A 508 -13.20 13.87 -37.41
N THR A 509 -12.12 13.98 -36.63
CA THR A 509 -11.13 15.05 -36.77
C THR A 509 -10.54 15.07 -38.17
N GLU A 510 -10.17 13.90 -38.67
CA GLU A 510 -9.54 13.74 -39.98
C GLU A 510 -10.50 13.98 -41.15
N ALA A 511 -11.77 13.62 -40.97
CA ALA A 511 -12.84 13.92 -41.92
C ALA A 511 -13.26 15.41 -41.90
N GLY A 512 -12.79 16.21 -40.92
CA GLY A 512 -13.22 17.59 -40.75
C GLY A 512 -14.69 17.72 -40.33
N VAL A 513 -15.16 16.82 -39.47
CA VAL A 513 -16.55 16.75 -38.99
C VAL A 513 -16.58 16.84 -37.47
N ASP A 514 -17.65 17.42 -36.91
CA ASP A 514 -17.85 17.44 -35.46
C ASP A 514 -17.91 16.00 -34.89
N PRO A 515 -17.23 15.72 -33.77
CA PRO A 515 -17.14 14.36 -33.24
C PRO A 515 -18.47 13.75 -32.79
N ILE A 516 -19.47 14.57 -32.41
CA ILE A 516 -20.81 14.08 -32.08
C ILE A 516 -21.59 13.80 -33.37
N GLU A 517 -21.57 14.74 -34.31
CA GLU A 517 -22.20 14.57 -35.63
C GLU A 517 -21.69 13.31 -36.34
N TYR A 518 -20.37 13.10 -36.34
CA TYR A 518 -19.74 11.96 -36.99
C TYR A 518 -20.22 10.62 -36.41
N ARG A 519 -20.33 10.51 -35.08
CA ARG A 519 -20.89 9.33 -34.39
C ARG A 519 -22.34 9.08 -34.78
N LEU A 520 -23.16 10.13 -34.87
CA LEU A 520 -24.58 10.04 -35.22
C LEU A 520 -24.80 9.50 -36.65
N ARG A 521 -23.82 9.55 -37.55
CA ARG A 521 -23.90 8.93 -38.89
C ARG A 521 -24.00 7.40 -38.81
N TYR A 522 -23.31 6.80 -37.82
CA TYR A 522 -23.18 5.36 -37.66
C TYR A 522 -24.02 4.77 -36.51
N LEU A 523 -24.61 5.61 -35.65
CA LEU A 523 -25.55 5.17 -34.62
C LEU A 523 -26.95 4.98 -35.21
N LYS A 524 -27.54 3.79 -35.02
CA LYS A 524 -28.92 3.47 -35.46
C LYS A 524 -29.92 3.32 -34.30
N ASP A 525 -29.43 3.13 -33.08
CA ASP A 525 -30.28 2.99 -31.90
C ASP A 525 -30.85 4.35 -31.46
N GLN A 526 -32.17 4.48 -31.48
CA GLN A 526 -32.86 5.72 -31.09
C GLN A 526 -32.63 6.10 -29.62
N ARG A 527 -32.45 5.13 -28.70
CA ARG A 527 -32.11 5.44 -27.30
C ARG A 527 -30.72 6.03 -27.19
N ALA A 528 -29.76 5.47 -27.92
CA ALA A 528 -28.41 6.01 -28.02
C ALA A 528 -28.43 7.44 -28.58
N ILE A 529 -29.09 7.67 -29.72
CA ILE A 529 -29.22 8.99 -30.35
C ILE A 529 -29.85 10.02 -29.38
N ASN A 530 -30.94 9.64 -28.71
CA ASN A 530 -31.60 10.50 -27.73
C ASN A 530 -30.67 10.88 -26.57
N LEU A 531 -29.91 9.90 -26.05
CA LEU A 531 -28.95 10.14 -24.96
C LEU A 531 -27.83 11.08 -25.40
N VAL A 532 -27.22 10.82 -26.57
CA VAL A 532 -26.14 11.63 -27.14
C VAL A 532 -26.58 13.09 -27.28
N ASN A 533 -27.75 13.32 -27.90
CA ASN A 533 -28.30 14.66 -28.08
C ASN A 533 -28.59 15.36 -26.74
N ALA A 534 -29.21 14.64 -25.79
CA ALA A 534 -29.55 15.21 -24.48
C ALA A 534 -28.30 15.59 -23.66
N VAL A 535 -27.22 14.79 -23.74
CA VAL A 535 -25.93 15.11 -23.10
C VAL A 535 -25.27 16.31 -23.76
N ALA A 536 -25.27 16.36 -25.10
CA ALA A 536 -24.72 17.49 -25.85
C ALA A 536 -25.43 18.80 -25.49
N GLU A 537 -26.77 18.78 -25.45
CA GLU A 537 -27.58 19.94 -25.03
C GLU A 537 -27.28 20.34 -23.58
N ARG A 538 -27.30 19.37 -22.65
CA ARG A 538 -27.04 19.62 -21.22
C ARG A 538 -25.67 20.21 -20.96
N ALA A 539 -24.67 19.78 -21.73
CA ALA A 539 -23.30 20.28 -21.62
C ALA A 539 -23.05 21.60 -22.37
N GLY A 540 -24.02 22.08 -23.15
CA GLY A 540 -23.84 23.21 -24.05
C GLY A 540 -22.74 22.95 -25.07
N TRP A 541 -22.75 21.77 -25.71
CA TRP A 541 -21.80 21.44 -26.76
C TRP A 541 -22.01 22.37 -27.95
N THR A 542 -20.92 22.97 -28.43
CA THR A 542 -20.93 23.77 -29.67
C THR A 542 -20.26 22.95 -30.76
N PRO A 543 -20.99 22.59 -31.84
CA PRO A 543 -20.42 21.80 -32.92
C PRO A 543 -19.18 22.45 -33.52
N ARG A 544 -18.13 21.65 -33.76
CA ARG A 544 -16.89 22.13 -34.38
C ARG A 544 -16.35 21.13 -35.40
N PRO A 545 -16.35 21.45 -36.71
CA PRO A 545 -15.85 20.53 -37.74
C PRO A 545 -14.32 20.38 -37.73
N VAL A 546 -13.59 21.39 -37.26
CA VAL A 546 -12.12 21.35 -37.19
C VAL A 546 -11.68 21.79 -35.81
N ARG A 547 -10.70 21.08 -35.22
CA ARG A 547 -10.06 21.50 -33.97
C ARG A 547 -9.54 22.92 -34.14
N GLN A 548 -9.90 23.80 -33.22
CA GLN A 548 -9.33 25.14 -33.13
C GLN A 548 -8.27 25.13 -32.03
N GLU A 549 -7.12 25.78 -32.29
CA GLU A 549 -6.10 25.93 -31.27
C GLU A 549 -6.69 26.74 -30.09
N PRO A 550 -6.72 26.20 -28.87
CA PRO A 550 -7.32 26.89 -27.74
C PRO A 550 -6.45 28.07 -27.32
N VAL A 551 -7.11 29.11 -26.78
CA VAL A 551 -6.42 30.25 -26.18
C VAL A 551 -5.74 29.79 -24.89
N ALA A 552 -4.43 29.97 -24.80
CA ALA A 552 -3.66 29.64 -23.60
C ALA A 552 -3.81 30.74 -22.54
N GLU A 553 -4.05 30.34 -21.29
CA GLU A 553 -4.01 31.18 -20.10
C GLU A 553 -2.70 30.92 -19.34
N GLY A 554 -1.64 31.63 -19.70
CA GLY A 554 -0.28 31.27 -19.25
C GLY A 554 0.11 29.91 -19.81
N ASP A 555 0.50 28.97 -18.94
CA ASP A 555 0.85 27.60 -19.32
C ASP A 555 -0.36 26.66 -19.45
N ILE A 556 -1.58 27.15 -19.14
CA ILE A 556 -2.79 26.32 -19.10
C ILE A 556 -3.56 26.42 -20.42
N VAL A 557 -3.86 25.27 -21.02
CA VAL A 557 -4.80 25.13 -22.15
C VAL A 557 -6.01 24.31 -21.73
N ARG A 558 -7.15 24.53 -22.39
CA ARG A 558 -8.41 23.84 -22.08
C ARG A 558 -9.01 23.19 -23.30
N GLY A 559 -9.71 22.08 -23.08
CA GLY A 559 -10.36 21.33 -24.14
C GLY A 559 -11.56 20.56 -23.63
N ARG A 560 -12.41 20.13 -24.57
CA ARG A 560 -13.65 19.40 -24.31
C ARG A 560 -13.71 18.14 -25.15
N GLY A 561 -14.02 17.00 -24.55
CA GLY A 561 -14.07 15.71 -25.24
C GLY A 561 -15.40 15.01 -25.04
N PHE A 562 -15.86 14.31 -26.08
CA PHE A 562 -17.08 13.51 -26.06
C PHE A 562 -16.75 12.02 -26.19
N ALA A 563 -17.51 11.17 -25.51
CA ALA A 563 -17.55 9.74 -25.76
C ALA A 563 -18.91 9.13 -25.39
N TYR A 564 -19.26 8.04 -26.04
CA TYR A 564 -20.49 7.27 -25.82
C TYR A 564 -20.19 5.76 -25.70
N ALA A 565 -20.98 5.04 -24.91
CA ALA A 565 -20.89 3.59 -24.82
C ALA A 565 -22.23 2.91 -24.52
N LEU A 566 -22.36 1.68 -24.99
CA LEU A 566 -23.31 0.69 -24.50
C LEU A 566 -22.53 -0.40 -23.74
N TYR A 567 -22.76 -0.50 -22.42
CA TYR A 567 -22.14 -1.57 -21.65
C TYR A 567 -22.82 -2.90 -21.97
N VAL A 568 -22.05 -3.90 -22.38
CA VAL A 568 -22.54 -5.26 -22.70
C VAL A 568 -21.83 -6.26 -21.80
N HIS A 569 -22.59 -7.20 -21.24
CA HIS A 569 -22.08 -8.17 -20.27
C HIS A 569 -22.60 -9.60 -20.51
N GLY A 570 -22.10 -10.56 -19.75
CA GLY A 570 -22.40 -11.99 -19.94
C GLY A 570 -21.64 -12.61 -21.12
N PRO A 571 -21.87 -13.91 -21.41
CA PRO A 571 -21.22 -14.62 -22.51
C PRO A 571 -21.54 -13.98 -23.87
N PHE A 572 -20.55 -13.90 -24.77
CA PHE A 572 -20.71 -13.33 -26.11
C PHE A 572 -21.90 -13.97 -26.87
N PRO A 573 -22.75 -13.17 -27.59
CA PRO A 573 -22.64 -11.74 -27.87
C PRO A 573 -23.05 -10.81 -26.72
N GLY A 574 -23.41 -11.37 -25.55
CA GLY A 574 -23.73 -10.64 -24.35
C GLY A 574 -25.13 -10.02 -24.33
N ARG A 575 -25.43 -9.32 -23.23
CA ARG A 575 -26.67 -8.60 -22.98
C ARG A 575 -26.34 -7.13 -22.70
N PRO A 576 -27.05 -6.17 -23.32
CA PRO A 576 -26.92 -4.77 -22.96
C PRO A 576 -27.30 -4.54 -21.49
N ALA A 577 -26.45 -3.85 -20.73
CA ALA A 577 -26.78 -3.30 -19.43
C ALA A 577 -27.35 -1.89 -19.61
N ALA A 578 -26.56 -0.85 -19.85
CA ALA A 578 -27.10 0.50 -19.99
C ALA A 578 -26.24 1.38 -20.89
N TRP A 579 -26.86 2.44 -21.41
CA TRP A 579 -26.22 3.45 -22.25
C TRP A 579 -25.64 4.56 -21.37
N SER A 580 -24.45 5.02 -21.69
CA SER A 580 -23.87 6.22 -21.09
C SER A 580 -23.13 7.06 -22.11
N ALA A 581 -23.13 8.38 -21.92
CA ALA A 581 -22.34 9.32 -22.70
C ALA A 581 -21.76 10.38 -21.79
N TRP A 582 -20.55 10.82 -22.10
CA TRP A 582 -19.80 11.80 -21.33
C TRP A 582 -19.40 12.98 -22.21
N ILE A 583 -19.46 14.18 -21.62
CA ILE A 583 -18.66 15.32 -22.04
C ILE A 583 -17.73 15.69 -20.88
N ALA A 584 -16.42 15.64 -21.13
CA ALA A 584 -15.39 15.99 -20.17
C ALA A 584 -14.73 17.31 -20.55
N ASP A 585 -14.58 18.21 -19.58
CA ASP A 585 -13.85 19.47 -19.71
C ASP A 585 -12.53 19.37 -18.94
N VAL A 586 -11.40 19.56 -19.62
CA VAL A 586 -10.06 19.44 -19.02
C VAL A 586 -9.29 20.75 -19.07
N ALA A 587 -8.40 20.92 -18.09
CA ALA A 587 -7.32 21.90 -18.10
C ALA A 587 -5.99 21.15 -18.07
N VAL A 588 -5.08 21.49 -18.99
CA VAL A 588 -3.75 20.89 -19.11
C VAL A 588 -2.71 21.97 -18.90
N ASN A 589 -1.82 21.78 -17.94
CA ASN A 589 -0.64 22.63 -17.77
C ASN A 589 0.49 22.12 -18.66
N LYS A 590 0.88 22.89 -19.68
CA LYS A 590 1.91 22.48 -20.65
C LYS A 590 3.33 22.46 -20.08
N ALA A 591 3.58 23.20 -18.99
CA ALA A 591 4.89 23.24 -18.33
C ALA A 591 5.10 22.05 -17.40
N THR A 592 4.04 21.58 -16.73
CA THR A 592 4.13 20.47 -15.75
C THR A 592 3.59 19.14 -16.26
N GLY A 593 2.75 19.16 -17.30
CA GLY A 593 2.01 17.99 -17.79
C GLY A 593 0.75 17.68 -16.99
N ASP A 594 0.46 18.42 -15.91
CA ASP A 594 -0.69 18.14 -15.06
C ASP A 594 -2.01 18.28 -15.84
N VAL A 595 -2.87 17.27 -15.70
CA VAL A 595 -4.21 17.26 -16.26
C VAL A 595 -5.23 17.32 -15.12
N SER A 596 -6.10 18.32 -15.16
CA SER A 596 -7.26 18.42 -14.29
C SER A 596 -8.52 18.20 -15.11
N VAL A 597 -9.33 17.21 -14.74
CA VAL A 597 -10.71 17.10 -15.22
C VAL A 597 -11.54 18.07 -14.39
N THR A 598 -11.94 19.18 -14.99
CA THR A 598 -12.62 20.27 -14.29
C THR A 598 -14.12 20.06 -14.16
N ARG A 599 -14.73 19.42 -15.18
CA ARG A 599 -16.15 19.10 -15.21
C ARG A 599 -16.40 17.85 -16.02
N VAL A 600 -17.37 17.05 -15.59
CA VAL A 600 -17.93 15.93 -16.35
C VAL A 600 -19.45 16.07 -16.38
N VAL A 601 -20.02 16.10 -17.58
CA VAL A 601 -21.46 15.93 -17.80
C VAL A 601 -21.68 14.46 -18.18
N ALA A 602 -22.23 13.68 -17.25
CA ALA A 602 -22.44 12.24 -17.41
C ALA A 602 -23.93 11.94 -17.63
N GLY A 603 -24.27 11.48 -18.83
CA GLY A 603 -25.59 11.01 -19.19
C GLY A 603 -25.74 9.51 -19.01
N GLN A 604 -26.92 9.07 -18.61
CA GLN A 604 -27.28 7.66 -18.53
C GLN A 604 -28.74 7.39 -18.90
N ASP A 605 -28.96 6.37 -19.73
CA ASP A 605 -30.28 5.77 -19.96
C ASP A 605 -30.27 4.33 -19.42
N ALA A 606 -31.08 4.09 -18.38
CA ALA A 606 -31.17 2.82 -17.66
C ALA A 606 -32.60 2.25 -17.60
N GLY A 607 -33.52 2.72 -18.44
CA GLY A 607 -34.91 2.29 -18.37
C GLY A 607 -35.60 2.71 -17.06
N LEU A 608 -36.47 1.86 -16.52
CA LEU A 608 -37.12 2.06 -15.22
C LEU A 608 -36.06 2.19 -14.12
N MET A 609 -36.06 3.34 -13.43
CA MET A 609 -35.19 3.57 -12.28
C MET A 609 -35.96 3.23 -11.02
N ILE A 610 -35.47 2.24 -10.26
CA ILE A 610 -36.12 1.86 -9.01
C ILE A 610 -35.97 2.95 -7.94
N ASN A 611 -34.74 3.45 -7.76
CA ASN A 611 -34.41 4.55 -6.88
C ASN A 611 -33.53 5.56 -7.66
N PRO A 612 -34.07 6.71 -8.09
CA PRO A 612 -33.31 7.70 -8.87
C PRO A 612 -32.05 8.23 -8.14
N ASP A 613 -32.10 8.43 -6.82
CA ASP A 613 -30.92 8.86 -6.06
C ASP A 613 -29.86 7.75 -5.98
N GLY A 614 -30.28 6.49 -5.86
CA GLY A 614 -29.38 5.34 -5.95
C GLY A 614 -28.61 5.30 -7.28
N VAL A 615 -29.30 5.52 -8.41
CA VAL A 615 -28.68 5.61 -9.73
C VAL A 615 -27.73 6.81 -9.82
N ARG A 616 -28.15 7.99 -9.33
CA ARG A 616 -27.30 9.19 -9.30
C ARG A 616 -26.01 8.95 -8.51
N HIS A 617 -26.08 8.37 -7.32
CA HIS A 617 -24.90 8.06 -6.50
C HIS A 617 -23.97 7.05 -7.20
N GLN A 618 -24.53 6.06 -7.91
CA GLN A 618 -23.75 5.14 -8.72
C GLN A 618 -23.01 5.86 -9.85
N ILE A 619 -23.64 6.82 -10.53
CA ILE A 619 -22.99 7.63 -11.57
C ILE A 619 -21.83 8.43 -10.98
N HIS A 620 -22.02 9.08 -9.82
CA HIS A 620 -20.93 9.77 -9.13
C HIS A 620 -19.74 8.83 -8.84
N GLY A 621 -20.02 7.66 -8.27
CA GLY A 621 -18.97 6.67 -7.98
C GLY A 621 -18.23 6.18 -9.22
N ASN A 622 -18.95 5.95 -10.33
CA ASN A 622 -18.34 5.61 -11.62
C ASN A 622 -17.43 6.74 -12.13
N VAL A 623 -17.92 7.99 -12.12
CA VAL A 623 -17.17 9.14 -12.62
C VAL A 623 -15.87 9.34 -11.85
N LEU A 624 -15.93 9.26 -10.51
CA LEU A 624 -14.76 9.45 -9.66
C LEU A 624 -13.70 8.36 -9.89
N GLN A 625 -14.13 7.09 -9.84
CA GLN A 625 -13.22 5.96 -9.98
C GLN A 625 -12.57 5.91 -11.37
N SER A 626 -13.35 6.16 -12.42
CA SER A 626 -12.82 6.05 -13.78
C SER A 626 -12.00 7.28 -14.19
N THR A 627 -12.28 8.46 -13.63
CA THR A 627 -11.40 9.64 -13.77
C THR A 627 -10.05 9.39 -13.09
N SER A 628 -10.05 8.85 -11.86
CA SER A 628 -8.83 8.46 -11.15
C SER A 628 -7.97 7.49 -11.98
N ARG A 629 -8.60 6.42 -12.49
CA ARG A 629 -7.96 5.43 -13.36
C ARG A 629 -7.38 6.00 -14.64
N ALA A 630 -8.10 6.92 -15.29
CA ALA A 630 -7.61 7.54 -16.52
C ALA A 630 -6.42 8.48 -16.28
N LEU A 631 -6.32 9.12 -15.11
CA LEU A 631 -5.29 10.13 -14.84
C LEU A 631 -4.03 9.61 -14.16
N MET A 632 -4.13 8.60 -13.28
CA MET A 632 -2.97 8.24 -12.43
C MET A 632 -2.83 6.79 -11.97
N GLU A 633 -3.86 5.94 -12.09
CA GLU A 633 -3.78 4.59 -11.52
C GLU A 633 -3.13 3.57 -12.46
N GLU A 634 -2.01 2.98 -12.01
CA GLU A 634 -1.32 1.86 -12.64
C GLU A 634 -0.57 1.02 -11.58
N VAL A 635 -0.61 -0.31 -11.74
CA VAL A 635 0.15 -1.23 -10.88
C VAL A 635 1.57 -1.36 -11.44
N SER A 636 2.56 -1.12 -10.59
CA SER A 636 3.96 -1.32 -10.91
C SER A 636 4.44 -2.74 -10.54
N PHE A 637 5.40 -3.25 -11.33
CA PHE A 637 6.00 -4.56 -11.15
C PHE A 637 7.53 -4.47 -11.25
N ASP A 638 8.22 -5.30 -10.47
CA ASP A 638 9.61 -5.65 -10.74
C ASP A 638 9.67 -7.01 -11.48
N ARG A 639 10.88 -7.58 -11.61
CA ARG A 639 11.08 -8.87 -12.29
C ARG A 639 10.53 -10.07 -11.51
N HIS A 640 9.97 -9.91 -10.32
CA HIS A 640 9.59 -10.99 -9.42
C HIS A 640 8.21 -10.83 -8.80
N ALA A 641 7.72 -9.60 -8.61
CA ALA A 641 6.48 -9.33 -7.89
C ALA A 641 5.88 -7.94 -8.18
N VAL A 642 4.67 -7.73 -7.65
CA VAL A 642 4.03 -6.41 -7.54
C VAL A 642 4.82 -5.49 -6.59
N THR A 643 5.08 -4.26 -7.04
CA THR A 643 5.77 -3.21 -6.25
C THR A 643 4.84 -2.12 -5.75
N SER A 644 3.63 -1.98 -6.32
CA SER A 644 2.58 -1.11 -5.78
C SER A 644 1.94 -1.75 -4.55
N ARG A 645 2.49 -1.53 -3.35
CA ARG A 645 2.06 -2.20 -2.10
C ARG A 645 1.29 -1.28 -1.13
N GLU A 646 1.28 0.02 -1.38
CA GLU A 646 0.56 0.99 -0.55
C GLU A 646 0.09 2.19 -1.40
N TRP A 647 -0.49 3.22 -0.78
CA TRP A 647 -1.18 4.31 -1.49
C TRP A 647 -0.24 5.33 -2.14
N GLY A 648 0.98 5.52 -1.64
CA GLY A 648 2.02 6.31 -2.31
C GLY A 648 2.45 5.70 -3.64
N ALA A 649 2.58 4.37 -3.68
CA ALA A 649 2.97 3.58 -4.85
C ALA A 649 1.79 3.20 -5.77
N TYR A 650 0.55 3.48 -5.35
CA TYR A 650 -0.66 3.38 -6.15
C TYR A 650 -1.61 4.53 -5.79
N PRO A 651 -1.33 5.76 -6.29
CA PRO A 651 -2.13 6.92 -5.93
C PRO A 651 -3.52 6.86 -6.57
N ILE A 652 -4.50 7.38 -5.84
CA ILE A 652 -5.87 7.60 -6.33
C ILE A 652 -6.22 9.09 -6.21
N ILE A 653 -7.23 9.53 -6.95
CA ILE A 653 -7.68 10.92 -6.93
C ILE A 653 -8.11 11.37 -5.53
N SER A 654 -7.67 12.56 -5.12
CA SER A 654 -8.00 13.17 -3.82
C SER A 654 -9.15 14.18 -3.91
N PHE A 655 -9.74 14.57 -2.77
CA PHE A 655 -10.88 15.51 -2.73
C PHE A 655 -10.65 16.83 -3.50
N PRO A 656 -9.49 17.50 -3.42
CA PRO A 656 -9.24 18.72 -4.19
C PRO A 656 -9.20 18.54 -5.70
N GLN A 657 -9.00 17.31 -6.18
CA GLN A 657 -8.87 16.98 -7.60
C GLN A 657 -10.20 16.54 -8.23
N LEU A 658 -11.29 16.44 -7.45
CA LEU A 658 -12.56 15.92 -7.97
C LEU A 658 -13.17 16.89 -9.00
N PRO A 659 -13.66 16.38 -10.14
CA PRO A 659 -14.36 17.20 -11.12
C PRO A 659 -15.71 17.67 -10.58
N LYS A 660 -16.23 18.78 -11.14
CA LYS A 660 -17.66 19.07 -11.03
C LYS A 660 -18.45 18.04 -11.83
N ILE A 661 -19.28 17.24 -11.16
CA ILE A 661 -20.11 16.20 -11.81
C ILE A 661 -21.53 16.73 -12.03
N ASP A 662 -21.97 16.75 -13.29
CA ASP A 662 -23.35 17.09 -13.70
C ASP A 662 -24.02 15.84 -14.27
N VAL A 663 -24.96 15.27 -13.52
CA VAL A 663 -25.60 14.00 -13.86
C VAL A 663 -26.92 14.24 -14.60
N LEU A 664 -27.04 13.64 -15.78
CA LEU A 664 -28.26 13.59 -16.58
C LEU A 664 -28.78 12.14 -16.64
N MET A 665 -29.95 11.88 -16.06
CA MET A 665 -30.62 10.58 -16.14
C MET A 665 -31.86 10.73 -17.04
N LEU A 666 -31.97 9.89 -18.08
CA LEU A 666 -33.13 9.93 -18.97
C LEU A 666 -34.30 9.16 -18.33
N PRO A 667 -35.46 9.80 -18.11
CA PRO A 667 -36.62 9.12 -17.54
C PRO A 667 -37.24 8.15 -18.56
N ARG A 668 -37.31 6.87 -18.20
CA ARG A 668 -37.82 5.77 -19.03
C ARG A 668 -38.64 4.79 -18.20
N GLN A 669 -39.55 5.29 -17.36
CA GLN A 669 -40.26 4.45 -16.39
C GLN A 669 -41.18 3.40 -17.05
N ASP A 670 -41.50 3.57 -18.32
CA ASP A 670 -42.25 2.64 -19.16
C ASP A 670 -41.40 1.50 -19.74
N GLN A 671 -40.07 1.55 -19.60
CA GLN A 671 -39.12 0.57 -20.15
C GLN A 671 -38.59 -0.37 -19.06
N PRO A 672 -38.11 -1.59 -19.40
CA PRO A 672 -37.52 -2.49 -18.42
C PRO A 672 -36.35 -1.85 -17.65
N PRO A 673 -36.18 -2.15 -16.36
CA PRO A 673 -35.06 -1.63 -15.58
C PRO A 673 -33.76 -2.30 -16.03
N MET A 674 -32.70 -1.51 -16.09
CA MET A 674 -31.38 -1.93 -16.56
C MET A 674 -30.30 -1.82 -15.48
N GLY A 675 -29.15 -2.45 -15.72
CA GLY A 675 -28.00 -2.42 -14.82
C GLY A 675 -27.18 -1.14 -14.87
N VAL A 676 -26.97 -0.48 -13.73
CA VAL A 676 -26.21 0.79 -13.63
C VAL A 676 -24.89 0.67 -12.85
N GLY A 677 -24.49 -0.55 -12.52
CA GLY A 677 -23.31 -0.83 -11.70
C GLY A 677 -22.05 -0.25 -12.32
N GLU A 678 -21.87 -0.40 -13.63
CA GLU A 678 -20.57 -0.14 -14.30
C GLU A 678 -20.68 0.79 -15.50
N SER A 679 -21.86 0.89 -16.12
CA SER A 679 -22.07 1.52 -17.43
C SER A 679 -21.63 2.98 -17.52
N ALA A 680 -21.78 3.76 -16.45
CA ALA A 680 -21.39 5.16 -16.45
C ALA A 680 -19.87 5.39 -16.47
N SER A 681 -19.05 4.37 -16.14
CA SER A 681 -17.59 4.48 -16.21
C SER A 681 -17.03 4.24 -17.61
N VAL A 682 -17.79 3.56 -18.47
CA VAL A 682 -17.29 3.00 -19.74
C VAL A 682 -16.82 4.08 -20.74
N PRO A 683 -17.51 5.22 -20.93
CA PRO A 683 -17.05 6.27 -21.87
C PRO A 683 -15.86 7.11 -21.37
N SER A 684 -15.48 6.97 -20.10
CA SER A 684 -14.70 7.99 -19.39
C SER A 684 -13.31 8.27 -19.97
N ALA A 685 -12.50 7.22 -20.16
CA ALA A 685 -11.13 7.35 -20.63
C ALA A 685 -11.05 8.04 -21.99
N ALA A 686 -11.93 7.67 -22.93
CA ALA A 686 -11.99 8.29 -24.25
C ALA A 686 -12.48 9.74 -24.19
N ALA A 687 -13.50 10.06 -23.38
CA ALA A 687 -13.95 11.45 -23.22
C ALA A 687 -12.81 12.35 -22.71
N ILE A 688 -12.03 11.85 -21.74
CA ILE A 688 -10.86 12.58 -21.19
C ILE A 688 -9.75 12.68 -22.25
N ALA A 689 -9.42 11.60 -22.96
CA ALA A 689 -8.41 11.58 -24.02
C ALA A 689 -8.73 12.58 -25.14
N ASN A 690 -9.99 12.59 -25.58
CA ASN A 690 -10.50 13.48 -26.62
C ASN A 690 -10.45 14.95 -26.14
N ALA A 691 -10.73 15.20 -24.86
CA ALA A 691 -10.62 16.54 -24.27
C ALA A 691 -9.16 17.02 -24.19
N ILE A 692 -8.22 16.14 -23.84
CA ILE A 692 -6.78 16.45 -23.82
C ILE A 692 -6.29 16.76 -25.24
N PHE A 693 -6.72 15.99 -26.24
CA PHE A 693 -6.39 16.29 -27.63
C PHE A 693 -6.96 17.64 -28.08
N ASP A 694 -8.21 17.92 -27.76
CA ASP A 694 -8.82 19.21 -28.07
C ASP A 694 -7.99 20.35 -27.46
N ALA A 695 -7.56 20.19 -26.20
CA ALA A 695 -6.72 21.14 -25.48
C ALA A 695 -5.30 21.31 -26.05
N THR A 696 -4.66 20.23 -26.50
CA THR A 696 -3.20 20.20 -26.74
C THR A 696 -2.79 19.96 -28.19
N GLY A 697 -3.68 19.39 -29.00
CA GLY A 697 -3.38 18.89 -30.34
C GLY A 697 -2.64 17.55 -30.37
N VAL A 698 -2.31 16.98 -29.21
CA VAL A 698 -1.57 15.71 -29.10
C VAL A 698 -2.52 14.58 -28.73
N ARG A 699 -2.48 13.47 -29.48
CA ARG A 699 -3.30 12.27 -29.22
C ARG A 699 -2.54 11.31 -28.30
N PHE A 700 -3.10 11.06 -27.12
CA PHE A 700 -2.59 10.07 -26.17
C PHE A 700 -3.42 8.79 -26.25
N ARG A 701 -2.75 7.64 -26.43
CA ARG A 701 -3.38 6.32 -26.65
C ARG A 701 -3.00 5.28 -25.59
N GLU A 702 -2.22 5.70 -24.60
CA GLU A 702 -1.76 4.89 -23.48
C GLU A 702 -2.20 5.56 -22.19
N LEU A 703 -2.77 4.78 -21.27
CA LEU A 703 -3.16 5.22 -19.94
C LEU A 703 -2.16 4.76 -18.87
N PRO A 704 -2.18 5.40 -17.68
CA PRO A 704 -2.85 6.68 -17.34
C PRO A 704 -2.20 7.92 -17.97
N PHE A 705 -2.96 9.01 -18.07
CA PHE A 705 -2.52 10.35 -18.50
C PHE A 705 -1.68 11.07 -17.44
N THR A 706 -0.60 10.43 -17.00
CA THR A 706 0.31 10.98 -15.99
C THR A 706 1.04 12.19 -16.55
N PRO A 707 1.41 13.16 -15.68
CA PRO A 707 2.15 14.35 -16.10
C PRO A 707 3.40 14.05 -16.91
N GLU A 708 4.12 12.97 -16.56
CA GLU A 708 5.31 12.51 -17.27
C GLU A 708 5.00 12.04 -18.70
N ARG A 709 3.92 11.25 -18.89
CA ARG A 709 3.48 10.83 -20.23
C ARG A 709 3.00 12.03 -21.05
N ILE A 710 2.27 12.97 -20.43
CA ILE A 710 1.78 14.18 -21.09
C ILE A 710 2.95 15.06 -21.56
N LEU A 711 3.92 15.34 -20.70
CA LEU A 711 5.10 16.13 -21.08
C LEU A 711 5.90 15.47 -22.20
N ARG A 712 6.10 14.16 -22.14
CA ARG A 712 6.80 13.39 -23.19
C ARG A 712 6.09 13.56 -24.54
N GLY A 713 4.76 13.41 -24.56
CA GLY A 713 3.96 13.61 -25.77
C GLY A 713 3.99 15.05 -26.29
N LEU A 714 3.89 16.05 -25.40
CA LEU A 714 3.97 17.47 -25.78
C LEU A 714 5.33 17.87 -26.37
N ARG A 715 6.41 17.17 -25.97
CA ARG A 715 7.77 17.39 -26.49
C ARG A 715 8.07 16.59 -27.76
N GLY A 716 7.19 15.68 -28.16
CA GLY A 716 7.42 14.76 -29.29
C GLY A 716 8.54 13.76 -29.03
N GLU A 717 8.81 13.43 -27.76
CA GLU A 717 9.80 12.44 -27.37
C GLU A 717 9.22 11.02 -27.56
N GLU A 718 9.90 10.16 -28.32
CA GLU A 718 9.55 8.74 -28.37
C GLU A 718 9.86 8.07 -27.01
N PRO A 719 9.11 7.02 -26.61
CA PRO A 719 9.47 6.22 -25.45
C PRO A 719 10.93 5.79 -25.57
N ALA A 720 11.75 6.10 -24.56
CA ALA A 720 13.13 5.63 -24.53
C ALA A 720 13.09 4.11 -24.57
N ALA A 721 13.70 3.50 -25.60
CA ALA A 721 13.84 2.05 -25.69
C ALA A 721 14.43 1.53 -24.38
N THR A 722 13.74 0.57 -23.75
CA THR A 722 14.20 -0.10 -22.55
C THR A 722 15.53 -0.76 -22.88
N GLN A 723 16.64 -0.11 -22.52
CA GLN A 723 17.94 -0.76 -22.57
C GLN A 723 17.89 -1.88 -21.53
N ALA A 724 18.00 -3.12 -22.01
CA ALA A 724 18.20 -4.26 -21.15
C ALA A 724 19.32 -3.92 -20.15
N LEU A 725 19.01 -4.00 -18.85
CA LEU A 725 20.02 -3.83 -17.82
C LEU A 725 21.17 -4.79 -18.16
N PRO A 726 22.43 -4.32 -18.15
CA PRO A 726 23.56 -5.23 -18.29
C PRO A 726 23.44 -6.31 -17.23
N ALA A 727 23.70 -7.57 -17.63
CA ALA A 727 23.69 -8.70 -16.72
C ALA A 727 24.48 -8.36 -15.45
N PRO A 728 24.02 -8.77 -14.25
CA PRO A 728 24.73 -8.49 -13.02
C PRO A 728 26.18 -8.92 -13.17
N ALA A 729 27.10 -7.97 -13.00
CA ALA A 729 28.51 -8.32 -12.94
C ALA A 729 28.66 -9.37 -11.84
N ALA A 730 29.21 -10.53 -12.19
CA ALA A 730 29.52 -11.58 -11.23
C ALA A 730 30.22 -10.94 -10.01
N PRO A 731 29.90 -11.33 -8.77
CA PRO A 731 30.55 -10.78 -7.60
C PRO A 731 32.05 -10.94 -7.81
N SER A 732 32.76 -9.80 -7.93
CA SER A 732 34.20 -9.86 -8.04
C SER A 732 34.71 -10.35 -6.69
N ASP A 733 35.05 -11.62 -6.63
CA ASP A 733 35.65 -12.31 -5.48
C ASP A 733 37.10 -11.85 -5.26
N LYS A 734 37.36 -10.56 -5.48
CA LYS A 734 38.66 -9.92 -5.42
C LYS A 734 38.51 -8.73 -4.52
N TRP A 735 38.67 -8.99 -3.23
CA TRP A 735 39.22 -8.02 -2.30
C TRP A 735 40.52 -7.49 -2.91
N GLN A 736 40.45 -6.33 -3.57
CA GLN A 736 41.63 -5.64 -4.08
C GLN A 736 42.31 -4.99 -2.89
N ASN A 737 43.20 -5.74 -2.29
CA ASN A 737 44.14 -5.27 -1.29
C ASN A 737 44.91 -4.06 -1.86
N PRO A 738 44.75 -2.84 -1.31
CA PRO A 738 45.38 -1.63 -1.85
C PRO A 738 46.91 -1.62 -1.68
N PHE A 739 47.51 -2.64 -1.06
CA PHE A 739 48.93 -2.71 -0.75
C PHE A 739 49.81 -3.43 -1.77
N VAL A 740 49.31 -3.79 -2.96
CA VAL A 740 50.12 -4.55 -3.94
C VAL A 740 50.18 -3.90 -5.33
N ARG A 741 51.11 -2.94 -5.50
CA ARG A 741 51.97 -2.88 -6.70
C ARG A 741 53.29 -2.12 -6.47
N ARG A 742 54.36 -2.91 -6.48
CA ARG A 742 55.79 -2.66 -6.77
C ARG A 742 56.35 -1.23 -6.67
N ARG A 743 57.15 -1.02 -5.60
CA ARG A 743 58.51 -0.44 -5.52
C ARG A 743 58.86 -0.41 -4.01
N GLY A 744 59.98 -0.88 -3.47
CA GLY A 744 61.19 -1.49 -3.98
C GLY A 744 61.87 -2.26 -2.82
N VAL A 745 62.60 -3.32 -3.16
CA VAL A 745 63.10 -4.38 -2.25
C VAL A 745 64.18 -3.90 -1.25
N VAL A 746 64.57 -2.62 -1.29
CA VAL A 746 65.59 -2.05 -0.39
C VAL A 746 64.97 -1.35 0.82
N ALA A 747 63.71 -0.88 0.74
CA ALA A 747 63.01 -0.28 1.90
C ALA A 747 62.48 -1.34 2.88
N THR A 748 62.29 -2.58 2.41
CA THR A 748 61.75 -3.70 3.19
C THR A 748 62.79 -4.24 4.20
N ALA A 749 64.08 -4.16 3.91
CA ALA A 749 65.14 -4.64 4.81
C ALA A 749 65.39 -3.70 6.01
N ALA A 750 65.27 -2.37 5.81
CA ALA A 750 65.38 -1.40 6.90
C ALA A 750 64.14 -1.41 7.81
N ALA A 751 62.94 -1.60 7.24
CA ALA A 751 61.71 -1.75 8.00
C ALA A 751 61.65 -3.07 8.79
N LEU A 752 62.23 -4.17 8.28
CA LEU A 752 62.31 -5.44 8.99
C LEU A 752 63.27 -5.41 10.19
N CYS A 753 64.35 -4.63 10.13
CA CYS A 753 65.25 -4.43 11.28
C CYS A 753 64.67 -3.51 12.35
N ALA A 754 63.91 -2.47 11.96
CA ALA A 754 63.17 -1.63 12.91
C ALA A 754 61.97 -2.38 13.54
N ALA A 755 61.28 -3.21 12.76
CA ALA A 755 60.22 -4.10 13.25
C ALA A 755 60.78 -5.16 14.21
N ALA A 756 61.95 -5.75 13.96
CA ALA A 756 62.56 -6.73 14.87
C ALA A 756 62.95 -6.12 16.24
N ILE A 757 63.38 -4.85 16.27
CA ILE A 757 63.69 -4.14 17.52
C ILE A 757 62.40 -3.67 18.24
N GLY A 758 61.36 -3.28 17.50
CA GLY A 758 60.02 -2.97 18.05
C GLY A 758 59.28 -4.21 18.60
N ILE A 759 59.45 -5.37 17.96
CA ILE A 759 58.89 -6.66 18.41
C ILE A 759 59.55 -7.11 19.72
N GLY A 760 60.83 -6.79 19.96
CA GLY A 760 61.51 -7.07 21.23
C GLY A 760 60.93 -6.30 22.43
N ALA A 761 60.39 -5.09 22.22
CA ALA A 761 59.71 -4.30 23.25
C ALA A 761 58.21 -4.66 23.37
N ALA A 762 57.56 -5.12 22.30
CA ALA A 762 56.13 -5.47 22.27
C ALA A 762 55.78 -6.89 22.75
N VAL A 763 56.77 -7.74 23.03
CA VAL A 763 56.58 -9.13 23.54
C VAL A 763 56.83 -9.23 25.06
N LEU A 764 57.08 -8.12 25.76
CA LEU A 764 57.01 -8.11 27.23
C LEU A 764 55.53 -8.10 27.66
N PRO A 765 54.99 -9.18 28.25
CA PRO A 765 53.64 -9.14 28.80
C PRO A 765 53.61 -8.09 29.91
N TRP A 766 52.78 -7.07 29.76
CA TRP A 766 52.44 -6.20 30.88
C TRP A 766 51.83 -7.09 31.96
N ARG A 767 52.39 -7.03 33.17
CA ARG A 767 52.03 -7.95 34.26
C ARG A 767 50.52 -7.88 34.52
N SER A 768 49.87 -9.04 34.60
CA SER A 768 48.48 -9.14 35.02
C SER A 768 48.31 -8.53 36.41
N ILE A 769 47.26 -7.75 36.63
CA ILE A 769 46.89 -7.27 37.97
C ILE A 769 46.07 -8.38 38.64
N ALA A 770 46.48 -8.76 39.85
CA ALA A 770 45.82 -9.82 40.61
C ALA A 770 44.33 -9.47 40.85
N PRO A 771 43.41 -10.44 40.73
CA PRO A 771 42.00 -10.20 41.01
C PRO A 771 41.79 -9.84 42.48
N ILE A 772 40.79 -9.02 42.76
CA ILE A 772 40.37 -8.67 44.12
C ILE A 772 39.00 -9.28 44.43
N ALA A 773 38.66 -9.38 45.72
CA ALA A 773 37.27 -9.56 46.11
C ALA A 773 36.46 -8.32 45.72
N ARG A 774 35.23 -8.52 45.24
CA ARG A 774 34.32 -7.43 44.86
C ARG A 774 34.15 -6.46 46.04
N PRO A 775 34.42 -5.14 45.86
CA PRO A 775 34.09 -4.12 46.85
C PRO A 775 32.58 -4.10 47.13
N ASP A 776 32.20 -4.00 48.40
CA ASP A 776 30.80 -3.85 48.79
C ASP A 776 30.27 -2.49 48.31
N ALA A 777 29.06 -2.46 47.74
CA ALA A 777 28.47 -1.23 47.22
C ALA A 777 28.29 -0.15 48.30
N SER A 778 28.15 -0.54 49.57
CA SER A 778 28.06 0.36 50.73
C SER A 778 29.34 1.16 51.01
N VAL A 779 30.47 0.79 50.40
CA VAL A 779 31.75 1.52 50.51
C VAL A 779 31.70 2.85 49.74
N TYR A 780 30.80 2.99 48.78
CA TYR A 780 30.67 4.19 47.96
C TYR A 780 29.52 5.08 48.45
N SER A 781 29.75 6.39 48.46
CA SER A 781 28.68 7.35 48.78
C SER A 781 27.63 7.38 47.66
N ALA A 782 26.38 7.68 48.01
CA ALA A 782 25.32 7.86 47.02
C ALA A 782 25.65 8.96 45.98
N ALA A 783 26.35 10.02 46.40
CA ALA A 783 26.79 11.09 45.50
C ALA A 783 27.84 10.60 44.48
N THR A 784 28.77 9.75 44.92
CA THR A 784 29.78 9.12 44.05
C THR A 784 29.12 8.20 43.03
N ILE A 785 28.16 7.36 43.45
CA ILE A 785 27.42 6.47 42.54
C ILE A 785 26.60 7.28 41.53
N ALA A 786 25.92 8.35 41.98
CA ALA A 786 25.15 9.23 41.09
C ALA A 786 26.05 9.94 40.07
N ARG A 787 27.22 10.43 40.48
CA ARG A 787 28.24 10.99 39.57
C ARG A 787 28.71 9.93 38.57
N GLY A 788 28.99 8.71 39.03
CA GLY A 788 29.38 7.60 38.18
C GLY A 788 28.32 7.21 37.15
N GLN A 789 27.03 7.28 37.52
CA GLN A 789 25.92 7.05 36.60
C GLN A 789 25.91 8.09 35.47
N GLN A 790 26.08 9.38 35.79
CA GLN A 790 26.16 10.44 34.77
C GLN A 790 27.36 10.24 33.84
N LEU A 791 28.50 9.79 34.37
CA LEU A 791 29.69 9.50 33.58
C LEU A 791 29.52 8.26 32.70
N ALA A 792 28.80 7.24 33.18
CA ALA A 792 28.45 6.05 32.40
C ALA A 792 27.51 6.40 31.23
N ALA A 793 26.58 7.32 31.46
CA ALA A 793 25.70 7.88 30.43
C ALA A 793 26.49 8.74 29.42
N LEU A 794 27.38 9.62 29.89
CA LEU A 794 28.26 10.42 29.02
C LEU A 794 29.16 9.55 28.13
N GLY A 795 29.69 8.46 28.69
CA GLY A 795 30.51 7.48 27.98
C GLY A 795 29.72 6.43 27.19
N ASP A 796 28.41 6.60 27.06
CA ASP A 796 27.50 5.75 26.28
C ASP A 796 27.65 4.24 26.60
N CYS A 797 27.94 3.93 27.87
CA CYS A 797 28.30 2.57 28.29
C CYS A 797 27.15 1.59 28.04
N ALA A 798 25.93 2.01 28.36
CA ALA A 798 24.72 1.21 28.20
C ALA A 798 24.48 0.82 26.74
N VAL A 799 24.71 1.75 25.81
CA VAL A 799 24.48 1.55 24.38
C VAL A 799 25.52 0.59 23.81
N CYS A 800 26.79 0.73 24.21
CA CYS A 800 27.85 -0.18 23.76
C CYS A 800 27.76 -1.58 24.41
N HIS A 801 27.41 -1.65 25.69
CA HIS A 801 27.49 -2.88 26.49
C HIS A 801 26.14 -3.57 26.75
N THR A 802 25.07 -3.20 26.04
CA THR A 802 23.79 -3.94 26.08
C THR A 802 23.61 -4.72 24.78
N GLY A 803 23.63 -6.05 24.86
CA GLY A 803 23.43 -6.93 23.71
C GLY A 803 21.96 -7.23 23.42
N ALA A 804 21.72 -8.14 22.47
CA ALA A 804 20.37 -8.52 22.01
C ALA A 804 19.46 -9.11 23.11
N SER A 805 20.01 -9.52 24.27
CA SER A 805 19.24 -9.95 25.43
C SER A 805 18.52 -8.79 26.14
N GLY A 806 18.90 -7.54 25.86
CA GLY A 806 18.36 -6.34 26.49
C GLY A 806 18.81 -6.13 27.95
N VAL A 807 19.70 -6.99 28.48
CA VAL A 807 20.19 -6.85 29.85
C VAL A 807 21.31 -5.81 29.88
N LEU A 808 21.05 -4.73 30.62
CA LEU A 808 21.94 -3.57 30.73
C LEU A 808 23.38 -3.98 31.06
N ASN A 809 24.34 -3.49 30.27
CA ASN A 809 25.79 -3.65 30.50
C ASN A 809 26.34 -5.09 30.48
N ALA A 810 25.52 -6.09 30.13
CA ALA A 810 25.91 -7.51 30.12
C ALA A 810 26.75 -7.93 28.89
N GLY A 811 27.06 -7.02 27.99
CA GLY A 811 27.87 -7.24 26.79
C GLY A 811 27.15 -8.02 25.68
N GLY A 812 27.93 -8.39 24.65
CA GLY A 812 27.48 -9.24 23.55
C GLY A 812 26.94 -8.49 22.33
N ARG A 813 27.01 -7.15 22.33
CA ARG A 813 26.68 -6.34 21.16
C ARG A 813 27.78 -6.45 20.11
N ALA A 814 27.41 -6.69 18.85
CA ALA A 814 28.36 -6.70 17.73
C ALA A 814 28.58 -5.27 17.21
N LEU A 815 29.84 -4.85 17.11
CA LEU A 815 30.30 -3.65 16.43
C LEU A 815 30.96 -4.07 15.13
N GLU A 816 30.30 -3.82 14.01
CA GLU A 816 30.83 -4.11 12.68
C GLU A 816 31.87 -3.07 12.28
N THR A 817 33.07 -3.52 11.95
CA THR A 817 34.18 -2.65 11.52
C THR A 817 34.69 -3.09 10.15
N PRO A 818 35.44 -2.24 9.42
CA PRO A 818 36.11 -2.65 8.19
C PRO A 818 37.08 -3.84 8.36
N PHE A 819 37.43 -4.20 9.60
CA PHE A 819 38.35 -5.28 9.94
C PHE A 819 37.63 -6.56 10.43
N GLY A 820 36.29 -6.53 10.53
CA GLY A 820 35.43 -7.60 11.05
C GLY A 820 34.65 -7.19 12.32
N ALA A 821 33.94 -8.13 12.93
CA ALA A 821 33.06 -7.87 14.07
C ALA A 821 33.79 -7.93 15.42
N ILE A 822 33.59 -6.90 16.25
CA ILE A 822 34.05 -6.84 17.65
C ILE A 822 32.83 -6.96 18.56
N TYR A 823 32.89 -7.83 19.57
CA TYR A 823 31.79 -7.96 20.54
C TYR A 823 32.11 -7.20 21.83
N SER A 824 31.13 -6.42 22.32
CA SER A 824 31.28 -5.68 23.58
C SER A 824 31.33 -6.61 24.79
N THR A 825 32.15 -6.26 25.77
CA THR A 825 32.39 -7.07 26.98
C THR A 825 31.26 -6.94 28.00
N ASN A 826 31.09 -7.90 28.88
CA ASN A 826 30.27 -7.73 30.08
C ASN A 826 31.01 -6.80 31.06
N ILE A 827 30.41 -5.67 31.43
CA ILE A 827 30.99 -4.69 32.37
C ILE A 827 30.23 -4.64 33.70
N THR A 828 29.31 -5.58 33.93
CA THR A 828 28.66 -5.74 35.24
C THR A 828 29.66 -6.26 36.28
N PRO A 829 29.37 -6.15 37.59
CA PRO A 829 30.28 -6.62 38.63
C PRO A 829 30.19 -8.13 38.88
N ASP A 830 29.81 -8.90 37.86
CA ASP A 830 29.94 -10.35 37.86
C ASP A 830 31.43 -10.75 37.93
N VAL A 831 31.75 -11.72 38.78
CA VAL A 831 33.15 -12.09 39.08
C VAL A 831 33.78 -12.96 37.99
N ASP A 832 32.98 -13.73 37.28
CA ASP A 832 33.44 -14.72 36.30
C ASP A 832 33.55 -14.11 34.90
N THR A 833 32.49 -13.41 34.49
CA THR A 833 32.31 -12.91 33.11
C THR A 833 32.41 -11.39 33.01
N GLY A 834 32.25 -10.67 34.13
CA GLY A 834 32.27 -9.21 34.21
C GLY A 834 33.56 -8.62 34.80
N ILE A 835 33.46 -7.40 35.33
CA ILE A 835 34.57 -6.69 35.99
C ILE A 835 34.60 -6.86 37.51
N GLY A 836 33.79 -7.77 38.07
CA GLY A 836 33.61 -7.94 39.51
C GLY A 836 34.89 -8.22 40.31
N ALA A 837 35.89 -8.81 39.65
CA ALA A 837 37.20 -9.13 40.23
C ALA A 837 38.30 -8.09 39.92
N TRP A 838 37.97 -6.96 39.29
CA TRP A 838 38.94 -5.94 38.90
C TRP A 838 39.13 -4.94 40.03
N SER A 839 40.38 -4.57 40.32
CA SER A 839 40.70 -3.43 41.18
C SER A 839 40.58 -2.11 40.41
N TYR A 840 40.45 -0.98 41.11
CA TYR A 840 40.46 0.33 40.46
C TYR A 840 41.71 0.54 39.57
N PRO A 841 42.95 0.21 39.97
CA PRO A 841 44.10 0.29 39.08
C PRO A 841 43.98 -0.57 37.82
N ALA A 842 43.30 -1.72 37.88
CA ALA A 842 43.04 -2.54 36.68
C ALA A 842 42.01 -1.90 35.75
N PHE A 843 40.97 -1.27 36.32
CA PHE A 843 39.97 -0.52 35.58
C PHE A 843 40.58 0.73 34.93
N GLU A 844 41.30 1.55 35.70
CA GLU A 844 42.02 2.73 35.23
C GLU A 844 42.97 2.37 34.08
N ARG A 845 43.76 1.31 34.23
CA ARG A 845 44.68 0.86 33.18
C ARG A 845 43.96 0.48 31.88
N ALA A 846 42.79 -0.14 31.98
CA ALA A 846 42.00 -0.43 30.80
C ALA A 846 41.50 0.88 30.16
N MET A 847 40.94 1.78 30.95
CA MET A 847 40.37 3.06 30.48
C MET A 847 41.43 4.00 29.89
N ARG A 848 42.63 4.07 30.47
CA ARG A 848 43.67 5.02 30.06
C ARG A 848 44.61 4.46 29.00
N GLU A 849 45.00 3.19 29.10
CA GLU A 849 46.10 2.64 28.30
C GLU A 849 45.62 1.57 27.31
N GLY A 850 44.35 1.17 27.38
CA GLY A 850 43.80 0.10 26.55
C GLY A 850 44.38 -1.26 26.90
N ILE A 851 44.72 -1.50 28.17
CA ILE A 851 45.31 -2.76 28.64
C ILE A 851 44.40 -3.41 29.67
N HIS A 852 43.87 -4.57 29.30
CA HIS A 852 42.99 -5.36 30.14
C HIS A 852 43.68 -5.83 31.43
N ARG A 853 42.92 -6.23 32.46
CA ARG A 853 43.45 -6.73 33.74
C ARG A 853 44.47 -7.86 33.58
N ASP A 854 44.24 -8.79 32.65
CA ASP A 854 45.12 -9.93 32.37
C ASP A 854 46.40 -9.58 31.58
N GLY A 855 46.56 -8.32 31.15
CA GLY A 855 47.73 -7.83 30.41
C GLY A 855 47.58 -7.84 28.90
N ARG A 856 46.45 -8.31 28.33
CA ARG A 856 46.20 -8.21 26.88
C ARG A 856 45.80 -6.79 26.48
N HIS A 857 46.25 -6.34 25.31
CA HIS A 857 45.75 -5.11 24.70
C HIS A 857 44.26 -5.24 24.31
N LEU A 858 43.55 -4.13 24.44
CA LEU A 858 42.19 -3.92 23.98
C LEU A 858 42.21 -3.30 22.58
N TYR A 859 41.13 -3.51 21.82
CA TYR A 859 40.97 -2.84 20.54
C TYR A 859 40.42 -1.43 20.76
N PRO A 860 40.83 -0.43 19.96
CA PRO A 860 40.40 0.97 20.12
C PRO A 860 38.92 1.22 19.80
N ALA A 861 38.16 0.18 19.43
CA ALA A 861 36.70 0.21 19.47
C ALA A 861 36.17 0.45 20.90
N PHE A 862 36.93 0.03 21.91
CA PHE A 862 36.83 0.61 23.25
C PHE A 862 37.64 1.92 23.25
N PRO A 863 37.01 3.09 23.42
CA PRO A 863 37.64 4.39 23.12
C PRO A 863 38.59 4.86 24.23
N TYR A 864 39.52 4.00 24.66
CA TYR A 864 40.54 4.32 25.67
C TYR A 864 41.46 5.48 25.24
N THR A 865 41.56 5.75 23.93
CA THR A 865 42.27 6.92 23.40
C THR A 865 41.63 8.25 23.80
N HIS A 866 40.34 8.24 24.14
CA HIS A 866 39.61 9.40 24.66
C HIS A 866 39.46 9.35 26.17
N PHE A 867 39.13 8.17 26.72
CA PHE A 867 38.96 7.98 28.16
C PHE A 867 40.24 8.27 28.97
N ALA A 868 41.41 8.22 28.34
CA ALA A 868 42.66 8.71 28.93
C ALA A 868 42.61 10.18 29.42
N ARG A 869 41.73 11.00 28.85
CA ARG A 869 41.55 12.41 29.24
C ARG A 869 40.72 12.61 30.50
N THR A 870 39.98 11.59 30.95
CA THR A 870 39.11 11.66 32.14
C THR A 870 39.95 11.87 33.42
N THR A 871 39.45 12.65 34.37
CA THR A 871 40.14 12.85 35.66
C THR A 871 40.05 11.60 36.55
N ASP A 872 41.01 11.43 37.46
CA ASP A 872 41.02 10.27 38.38
C ASP A 872 39.74 10.19 39.22
N ALA A 873 39.26 11.33 39.72
CA ALA A 873 38.04 11.41 40.52
C ALA A 873 36.81 10.90 39.75
N ASP A 874 36.67 11.29 38.47
CA ASP A 874 35.57 10.83 37.62
C ASP A 874 35.73 9.34 37.26
N LEU A 875 36.94 8.85 36.97
CA LEU A 875 37.16 7.41 36.75
C LEU A 875 36.83 6.58 38.00
N GLN A 876 37.14 7.07 39.20
CA GLN A 876 36.78 6.40 40.47
C GLN A 876 35.27 6.38 40.67
N ALA A 877 34.57 7.46 40.35
CA ALA A 877 33.12 7.53 40.42
C ALA A 877 32.46 6.56 39.43
N LEU A 878 32.95 6.51 38.18
CA LEU A 878 32.47 5.57 37.17
C LEU A 878 32.67 4.11 37.60
N TYR A 879 33.87 3.78 38.11
CA TYR A 879 34.15 2.45 38.67
C TYR A 879 33.21 2.11 39.83
N ALA A 880 32.99 3.03 40.76
CA ALA A 880 32.07 2.85 41.88
C ALA A 880 30.64 2.54 41.42
N TYR A 881 30.14 3.28 40.41
CA TYR A 881 28.81 3.03 39.84
C TYR A 881 28.70 1.63 39.21
N LEU A 882 29.67 1.22 38.38
CA LEU A 882 29.66 -0.10 37.75
C LEU A 882 29.74 -1.22 38.81
N MET A 883 30.55 -1.05 39.85
CA MET A 883 30.70 -2.02 40.93
C MET A 883 29.46 -2.12 41.85
N ALA A 884 28.64 -1.07 41.89
CA ALA A 884 27.37 -1.04 42.63
C ALA A 884 26.20 -1.72 41.90
N GLN A 885 26.34 -2.06 40.60
CA GLN A 885 25.25 -2.67 39.83
C GLN A 885 24.96 -4.13 40.23
N ALA A 886 23.82 -4.65 39.78
CA ALA A 886 23.53 -6.07 39.88
C ALA A 886 24.54 -6.88 39.04
N PRO A 887 25.14 -7.95 39.58
CA PRO A 887 26.01 -8.83 38.81
C PRO A 887 25.18 -9.65 37.83
N VAL A 888 25.57 -9.68 36.56
CA VAL A 888 24.91 -10.50 35.53
C VAL A 888 25.96 -11.38 34.89
N ARG A 889 25.79 -12.69 34.99
CA ARG A 889 26.63 -13.64 34.26
C ARG A 889 26.24 -13.64 32.78
N SER A 890 27.19 -13.35 31.90
CA SER A 890 26.97 -13.29 30.45
C SER A 890 28.22 -13.70 29.69
N ASP A 891 28.16 -14.87 29.04
CA ASP A 891 29.24 -15.39 28.22
C ASP A 891 29.14 -14.81 26.79
N ILE A 892 30.06 -13.92 26.43
CA ILE A 892 30.03 -13.20 25.15
C ILE A 892 30.77 -13.94 24.01
N PRO A 893 30.31 -13.80 22.75
CA PRO A 893 31.03 -14.33 21.60
C PRO A 893 32.45 -13.73 21.45
N ARG A 894 33.35 -14.49 20.83
CA ARG A 894 34.71 -14.00 20.50
C ARG A 894 34.66 -13.09 19.26
N ASN A 895 35.51 -12.06 19.25
CA ASN A 895 35.70 -11.19 18.09
C ASN A 895 36.02 -11.98 16.81
N ARG A 896 35.39 -11.60 15.71
CA ARG A 896 35.58 -12.18 14.37
C ARG A 896 36.29 -11.18 13.47
N LEU A 897 37.57 -10.95 13.74
CA LEU A 897 38.42 -10.05 12.96
C LEU A 897 39.20 -10.83 11.90
N ALA A 898 39.40 -10.21 10.74
CA ALA A 898 40.21 -10.78 9.66
C ALA A 898 41.70 -10.80 10.04
N PHE A 899 42.45 -11.78 9.54
CA PHE A 899 43.91 -11.76 9.65
C PHE A 899 44.50 -10.59 8.83
N PRO A 900 45.50 -9.84 9.33
CA PRO A 900 46.20 -10.01 10.62
C PRO A 900 45.61 -9.24 11.82
N PHE A 901 44.48 -8.54 11.65
CA PHE A 901 43.86 -7.69 12.69
C PHE A 901 43.36 -8.46 13.93
N ASN A 902 43.18 -9.78 13.81
CA ASN A 902 42.91 -10.67 14.93
C ASN A 902 44.10 -10.88 15.90
N LEU A 903 45.32 -10.49 15.53
CA LEU A 903 46.51 -10.61 16.36
C LEU A 903 46.62 -9.44 17.36
N ARG A 904 46.13 -9.64 18.58
CA ARG A 904 46.15 -8.61 19.65
C ARG A 904 47.51 -7.93 19.92
N PRO A 905 48.68 -8.61 19.86
CA PRO A 905 49.96 -7.94 20.11
C PRO A 905 50.28 -6.79 19.15
N LEU A 906 49.68 -6.77 17.95
CA LEU A 906 49.86 -5.66 17.00
C LEU A 906 49.33 -4.32 17.55
N MET A 907 48.44 -4.35 18.54
CA MET A 907 47.93 -3.14 19.19
C MET A 907 48.99 -2.39 19.98
N ALA A 908 50.08 -3.03 20.42
CA ALA A 908 51.20 -2.32 21.03
C ALA A 908 51.84 -1.32 20.05
N GLY A 909 52.04 -1.73 18.79
CA GLY A 909 52.53 -0.87 17.73
C GLY A 909 51.52 0.20 17.32
N TRP A 910 50.23 -0.14 17.29
CA TRP A 910 49.16 0.82 17.03
C TRP A 910 49.11 1.90 18.12
N ASN A 911 49.17 1.51 19.39
CA ASN A 911 49.19 2.44 20.52
C ASN A 911 50.41 3.37 20.46
N ALA A 912 51.59 2.85 20.16
CA ALA A 912 52.80 3.66 20.01
C ALA A 912 52.69 4.74 18.93
N LEU A 913 51.84 4.53 17.91
CA LEU A 913 51.64 5.46 16.80
C LEU A 913 50.49 6.45 17.03
N PHE A 914 49.42 6.02 17.72
CA PHE A 914 48.13 6.74 17.71
C PHE A 914 47.53 7.02 19.09
N HIS A 915 48.11 6.52 20.18
CA HIS A 915 47.58 6.70 21.52
C HIS A 915 48.44 7.67 22.36
N GLN A 916 47.77 8.62 23.03
CA GLN A 916 48.37 9.54 23.99
C GLN A 916 47.64 9.38 25.33
N PRO A 917 48.28 8.85 26.38
CA PRO A 917 47.63 8.57 27.66
C PRO A 917 47.57 9.79 28.60
N ASP A 918 47.37 11.00 28.05
CA ASP A 918 47.41 12.24 28.82
C ASP A 918 46.03 12.61 29.39
N VAL A 919 46.00 12.99 30.67
CA VAL A 919 44.81 13.55 31.34
C VAL A 919 44.52 14.95 30.80
N PHE A 920 43.24 15.29 30.60
CA PHE A 920 42.83 16.59 30.09
C PHE A 920 43.46 17.75 30.87
N GLN A 921 43.99 18.73 30.15
CA GLN A 921 44.52 19.97 30.70
C GLN A 921 43.70 21.14 30.16
N SER A 922 43.21 22.00 31.05
CA SER A 922 42.47 23.20 30.65
C SER A 922 43.39 24.16 29.90
N ASP A 923 42.89 24.71 28.79
CA ASP A 923 43.54 25.79 28.05
C ASP A 923 43.29 27.13 28.77
N PRO A 924 44.33 27.79 29.31
CA PRO A 924 44.18 29.07 30.02
C PRO A 924 43.68 30.22 29.14
N SER A 925 43.74 30.08 27.82
CA SER A 925 43.24 31.08 26.86
C SER A 925 41.73 30.98 26.61
N LYS A 926 41.08 29.94 27.14
CA LYS A 926 39.65 29.64 26.93
C LYS A 926 38.85 29.83 28.22
N SER A 927 37.55 30.02 28.09
CA SER A 927 36.65 30.15 29.24
C SER A 927 36.49 28.84 30.01
N GLU A 928 36.06 28.92 31.27
CA GLU A 928 35.81 27.74 32.10
C GLU A 928 34.75 26.82 31.48
N ILE A 929 33.66 27.38 30.97
CA ILE A 929 32.60 26.62 30.28
C ILE A 929 33.10 25.94 29.01
N TRP A 930 34.00 26.59 28.25
CA TRP A 930 34.60 25.97 27.07
C TRP A 930 35.51 24.80 27.46
N ASN A 931 36.36 24.97 28.49
CA ASN A 931 37.22 23.90 29.00
C ASN A 931 36.41 22.73 29.57
N ARG A 932 35.30 23.01 30.24
CA ARG A 932 34.35 21.98 30.68
C ARG A 932 33.77 21.22 29.49
N GLY A 933 33.38 21.92 28.43
CA GLY A 933 32.89 21.32 27.19
C GLY A 933 33.93 20.43 26.52
N ALA A 934 35.15 20.94 26.37
CA ALA A 934 36.29 20.20 25.81
C ALA A 934 36.55 18.91 26.59
N TYR A 935 36.57 18.97 27.93
CA TYR A 935 36.74 17.80 28.79
C TYR A 935 35.67 16.72 28.55
N LEU A 936 34.41 17.13 28.43
CA LEU A 936 33.28 16.22 28.24
C LEU A 936 33.28 15.60 26.82
N VAL A 937 33.54 16.41 25.79
CA VAL A 937 33.49 16.01 24.37
C VAL A 937 34.72 15.21 23.95
N GLU A 938 35.93 15.59 24.40
CA GLU A 938 37.17 14.91 24.03
C GLU A 938 37.48 13.71 24.93
N GLY A 939 36.89 13.69 26.13
CA GLY A 939 37.02 12.62 27.13
C GLY A 939 35.96 11.54 26.95
N LEU A 940 35.08 11.36 27.96
CA LEU A 940 34.10 10.27 27.93
C LEU A 940 33.10 10.38 26.77
N GLY A 941 32.71 11.58 26.33
CA GLY A 941 31.78 11.75 25.21
C GLY A 941 32.36 11.42 23.83
N HIS A 942 33.70 11.38 23.70
CA HIS A 942 34.48 10.97 22.53
C HIS A 942 33.88 11.32 21.14
N CYS A 943 33.30 12.51 20.96
CA CYS A 943 32.49 12.79 19.77
C CYS A 943 33.28 12.67 18.47
N SER A 944 34.59 12.95 18.51
CA SER A 944 35.47 12.82 17.34
C SER A 944 35.63 11.38 16.84
N ALA A 945 35.33 10.38 17.68
CA ALA A 945 35.40 8.97 17.30
C ALA A 945 34.47 8.62 16.14
N CYS A 946 33.32 9.30 16.04
CA CYS A 946 32.38 9.16 14.93
C CYS A 946 32.47 10.34 13.96
N HIS A 947 32.69 11.56 14.46
CA HIS A 947 32.66 12.79 13.68
C HIS A 947 34.01 13.18 13.05
N SER A 948 35.01 12.30 13.06
CA SER A 948 36.29 12.52 12.35
C SER A 948 36.61 11.35 11.41
N PRO A 949 37.23 11.62 10.25
CA PRO A 949 37.56 10.56 9.31
C PRO A 949 38.71 9.71 9.84
N ARG A 950 38.65 8.40 9.60
CA ARG A 950 39.69 7.44 10.00
C ARG A 950 40.66 7.14 8.86
N ASN A 951 41.90 6.79 9.20
CA ASN A 951 42.91 6.31 8.26
C ASN A 951 42.77 4.79 8.00
N ALA A 952 43.58 4.23 7.11
CA ALA A 952 43.51 2.80 6.74
C ALA A 952 43.79 1.82 7.91
N LEU A 953 44.38 2.28 9.01
CA LEU A 953 44.63 1.51 10.22
C LEU A 953 43.55 1.75 11.30
N GLY A 954 42.46 2.44 10.96
CA GLY A 954 41.34 2.71 11.85
C GLY A 954 41.56 3.83 12.87
N ALA A 955 42.67 4.57 12.80
CA ALA A 955 42.92 5.72 13.70
C ALA A 955 42.35 7.03 13.13
N GLU A 956 41.93 7.95 14.00
CA GLU A 956 41.42 9.27 13.63
C GLU A 956 42.49 10.13 12.94
N LYS A 957 42.09 10.84 11.88
CA LYS A 957 42.95 11.80 11.20
C LYS A 957 42.95 13.13 11.96
N GLN A 958 44.02 13.37 12.71
CA GLN A 958 44.18 14.57 13.54
C GLN A 958 44.06 15.90 12.77
N ASN A 959 44.47 15.94 11.50
CA ASN A 959 44.35 17.12 10.64
C ASN A 959 42.95 17.34 10.04
N ALA A 960 41.99 16.49 10.38
CA ALA A 960 40.59 16.56 9.95
C ALA A 960 39.64 16.34 11.15
N TYR A 961 40.04 16.81 12.32
CA TYR A 961 39.27 16.72 13.55
C TYR A 961 37.87 17.34 13.36
N LEU A 962 36.83 16.59 13.73
CA LEU A 962 35.40 16.97 13.60
C LEU A 962 34.95 17.33 12.16
N ALA A 963 35.69 16.90 11.14
CA ALA A 963 35.38 17.13 9.73
C ALA A 963 34.30 16.21 9.15
N GLY A 964 33.68 15.36 9.97
CA GLY A 964 32.71 14.34 9.56
C GLY A 964 33.33 12.96 9.45
N GLY A 965 32.49 11.93 9.46
CA GLY A 965 32.93 10.53 9.43
C GLY A 965 31.81 9.55 9.13
N PHE A 966 32.08 8.26 9.31
CA PHE A 966 31.08 7.20 9.20
C PHE A 966 31.18 6.27 10.40
N ALA A 967 30.03 5.94 10.98
CA ALA A 967 29.91 5.00 12.09
C ALA A 967 28.71 4.08 11.83
N GLU A 968 28.91 2.76 11.90
CA GLU A 968 27.84 1.77 11.80
C GLU A 968 26.99 1.89 10.51
N GLY A 969 27.59 2.32 9.40
CA GLY A 969 26.89 2.51 8.12
C GLY A 969 26.12 3.84 7.99
N TRP A 970 26.24 4.73 8.98
CA TRP A 970 25.67 6.08 8.98
C TRP A 970 26.75 7.12 8.77
N GLU A 971 26.42 8.18 8.03
CA GLU A 971 27.25 9.38 7.94
C GLU A 971 27.11 10.21 9.22
N ALA A 972 28.22 10.42 9.92
CA ALA A 972 28.30 11.37 11.01
C ALA A 972 28.67 12.75 10.41
N PRO A 973 27.79 13.76 10.50
CA PRO A 973 28.04 15.06 9.87
C PRO A 973 29.24 15.77 10.49
N ALA A 974 29.89 16.66 9.74
CA ALA A 974 30.93 17.51 10.32
C ALA A 974 30.34 18.41 11.43
N LEU A 975 31.07 18.55 12.55
CA LEU A 975 30.74 19.46 13.65
C LEU A 975 31.55 20.77 13.58
N SER A 976 32.30 20.96 12.49
CA SER A 976 33.07 22.17 12.19
C SER A 976 32.42 22.99 11.07
N SER A 977 33.11 24.04 10.61
CA SER A 977 32.73 24.85 9.44
C SER A 977 32.56 24.05 8.13
N LEU A 978 32.94 22.78 8.09
CA LEU A 978 32.71 21.87 6.96
C LEU A 978 31.30 21.27 6.91
N SER A 979 30.46 21.57 7.91
CA SER A 979 29.07 21.10 7.96
C SER A 979 28.30 21.49 6.71
N GLN A 980 27.51 20.55 6.18
CA GLN A 980 26.66 20.76 5.01
C GLN A 980 25.25 21.22 5.40
N ALA A 981 24.99 21.44 6.69
CA ALA A 981 23.69 21.89 7.17
C ALA A 981 23.30 23.24 6.51
N PRO A 982 22.03 23.41 6.10
CA PRO A 982 21.60 24.63 5.40
C PRO A 982 21.63 25.86 6.30
N ILE A 983 21.49 25.66 7.61
CA ILE A 983 21.67 26.66 8.65
C ILE A 983 22.91 26.24 9.45
N PRO A 984 23.83 27.14 9.81
CA PRO A 984 24.95 26.81 10.68
C PRO A 984 24.46 26.37 12.07
N TRP A 985 25.15 25.40 12.67
CA TRP A 985 24.86 25.00 14.05
C TRP A 985 25.27 26.10 15.03
N SER A 986 24.32 26.58 15.83
CA SER A 986 24.59 27.48 16.95
C SER A 986 24.69 26.73 18.27
N GLU A 987 25.26 27.39 19.29
CA GLU A 987 25.30 26.84 20.66
C GLU A 987 23.90 26.43 21.14
N ASN A 988 22.89 27.24 20.83
CA ASN A 988 21.54 27.00 21.32
C ASN A 988 20.90 25.78 20.63
N GLU A 989 21.09 25.64 19.32
CA GLU A 989 20.60 24.47 18.55
C GLU A 989 21.34 23.19 18.92
N LEU A 990 22.65 23.25 19.14
CA LEU A 990 23.43 22.11 19.64
C LEU A 990 22.95 21.68 21.02
N TYR A 991 22.69 22.62 21.94
CA TYR A 991 22.13 22.29 23.25
C TYR A 991 20.77 21.62 23.12
N LEU A 992 19.85 22.19 22.33
CA LEU A 992 18.51 21.62 22.16
C LEU A 992 18.60 20.20 21.61
N TYR A 993 19.35 20.00 20.52
CA TYR A 993 19.52 18.70 19.89
C TYR A 993 20.12 17.66 20.85
N LEU A 994 21.19 18.00 21.57
CA LEU A 994 21.83 17.09 22.53
C LEU A 994 20.98 16.82 23.78
N ARG A 995 20.03 17.70 24.10
CA ARG A 995 19.16 17.57 25.28
C ARG A 995 17.87 16.82 25.00
N THR A 996 17.26 17.06 23.84
CA THR A 996 15.92 16.59 23.50
C THR A 996 15.87 15.63 22.30
N GLY A 997 16.92 15.59 21.48
CA GLY A 997 16.95 14.82 20.24
C GLY A 997 16.32 15.52 19.04
N GLU A 998 16.02 16.82 19.15
CA GLU A 998 15.41 17.60 18.08
C GLU A 998 16.06 18.98 17.96
N SER A 999 16.25 19.42 16.72
CA SER A 999 16.48 20.82 16.36
C SER A 999 15.49 21.24 15.29
N ARG A 1000 14.95 22.45 15.44
CA ARG A 1000 14.06 23.07 14.45
C ARG A 1000 14.74 23.18 13.08
N PHE A 1001 16.05 23.41 13.07
CA PHE A 1001 16.83 23.73 11.87
C PHE A 1001 17.62 22.55 11.33
N HIS A 1002 17.68 21.41 12.03
CA HIS A 1002 18.52 20.28 11.62
C HIS A 1002 17.82 18.93 11.61
N GLY A 1003 16.63 18.82 12.22
CA GLY A 1003 15.86 17.58 12.26
C GLY A 1003 15.93 16.85 13.60
N VAL A 1004 15.51 15.58 13.60
CA VAL A 1004 15.50 14.70 14.77
C VAL A 1004 16.67 13.72 14.75
N ALA A 1005 17.13 13.30 15.93
CA ALA A 1005 18.15 12.28 16.07
C ALA A 1005 17.62 10.91 15.61
N ALA A 1006 18.42 10.23 14.78
CA ALA A 1006 18.14 8.91 14.24
C ALA A 1006 19.42 8.08 14.21
N GLY A 1007 19.29 6.78 13.92
CA GLY A 1007 20.43 5.87 13.82
C GLY A 1007 21.27 5.84 15.11
N PRO A 1008 22.61 5.78 15.03
CA PRO A 1008 23.50 5.73 16.19
C PRO A 1008 23.42 6.95 17.12
N MET A 1009 22.95 8.11 16.63
CA MET A 1009 22.89 9.33 17.45
C MET A 1009 21.69 9.36 18.39
N ALA A 1010 20.57 8.73 18.03
CA ALA A 1010 19.38 8.67 18.89
C ALA A 1010 19.67 8.07 20.29
N PRO A 1011 20.30 6.89 20.43
CA PRO A 1011 20.62 6.34 21.74
C PRO A 1011 21.67 7.19 22.50
N VAL A 1012 22.65 7.79 21.81
CA VAL A 1012 23.61 8.73 22.42
C VAL A 1012 22.89 9.90 23.06
N VAL A 1013 21.96 10.55 22.35
CA VAL A 1013 21.18 11.68 22.89
C VAL A 1013 20.30 11.24 24.06
N LYS A 1014 19.73 10.04 23.98
CA LYS A 1014 18.91 9.47 25.06
C LYS A 1014 19.73 9.30 26.36
N GLU A 1015 20.97 8.83 26.28
CA GLU A 1015 21.86 8.75 27.44
C GLU A 1015 22.29 10.14 27.92
N LEU A 1016 22.58 11.07 26.99
CA LEU A 1016 22.94 12.45 27.34
C LEU A 1016 21.85 13.18 28.13
N ALA A 1017 20.58 12.79 27.98
CA ALA A 1017 19.47 13.36 28.73
C ALA A 1017 19.57 13.17 30.26
N ALA A 1018 20.43 12.25 30.74
CA ALA A 1018 20.72 12.04 32.16
C ALA A 1018 21.71 13.05 32.75
N LEU A 1019 22.44 13.80 31.91
CA LEU A 1019 23.41 14.79 32.35
C LEU A 1019 22.73 16.08 32.82
N PRO A 1020 23.35 16.84 33.73
CA PRO A 1020 22.89 18.19 34.08
C PRO A 1020 22.92 19.13 32.86
N ASP A 1021 21.94 20.03 32.75
CA ASP A 1021 21.85 21.00 31.65
C ASP A 1021 23.14 21.82 31.46
N GLN A 1022 23.84 22.16 32.54
CA GLN A 1022 25.11 22.90 32.48
C GLN A 1022 26.21 22.14 31.70
N ASP A 1023 26.23 20.81 31.78
CA ASP A 1023 27.24 19.99 31.09
C ASP A 1023 26.89 19.90 29.60
N ILE A 1024 25.61 19.73 29.25
CA ILE A 1024 25.17 19.78 27.85
C ILE A 1024 25.41 21.17 27.23
N ARG A 1025 25.18 22.25 27.99
CA ARG A 1025 25.53 23.61 27.57
C ARG A 1025 27.02 23.77 27.34
N ALA A 1026 27.86 23.26 28.24
CA ALA A 1026 29.31 23.30 28.06
C ALA A 1026 29.77 22.55 26.80
N MET A 1027 29.23 21.36 26.54
CA MET A 1027 29.48 20.60 25.30
C MET A 1027 29.08 21.42 24.06
N ALA A 1028 27.91 22.06 24.08
CA ALA A 1028 27.44 22.89 22.98
C ALA A 1028 28.35 24.12 22.74
N VAL A 1029 28.82 24.80 23.79
CA VAL A 1029 29.77 25.92 23.69
C VAL A 1029 31.07 25.49 23.02
N TYR A 1030 31.61 24.33 23.43
CA TYR A 1030 32.83 23.80 22.85
C TYR A 1030 32.65 23.43 21.37
N LEU A 1031 31.60 22.68 21.03
CA LEU A 1031 31.32 22.28 19.65
C LEU A 1031 31.03 23.48 18.73
N ALA A 1032 30.26 24.46 19.20
CA ALA A 1032 29.97 25.68 18.44
C ALA A 1032 31.24 26.49 18.11
N SER A 1033 32.30 26.36 18.90
CA SER A 1033 33.56 27.08 18.66
C SER A 1033 34.32 26.65 17.40
N PHE A 1034 33.96 25.52 16.80
CA PHE A 1034 34.51 25.05 15.52
C PHE A 1034 33.71 25.51 14.29
N SER A 1035 32.60 26.21 14.50
CA SER A 1035 31.80 26.84 13.46
C SER A 1035 32.22 28.30 13.30
N GLU A 1036 32.82 28.65 12.15
CA GLU A 1036 33.33 30.02 11.91
C GLU A 1036 32.23 31.05 11.58
N THR A 1037 31.01 30.59 11.30
CA THR A 1037 29.86 31.40 10.89
C THR A 1037 28.84 31.53 12.01
N ALA A 1038 29.16 32.32 13.04
CA ALA A 1038 28.16 32.75 14.01
C ALA A 1038 27.16 33.69 13.33
N VAL A 1039 25.97 33.18 13.03
CA VAL A 1039 24.83 33.95 12.53
C VAL A 1039 23.96 34.31 13.74
N ASP A 1040 23.53 35.56 13.87
CA ASP A 1040 22.62 35.93 14.97
C ASP A 1040 21.23 35.28 14.77
N GLY A 1041 20.50 35.02 15.87
CA GLY A 1041 19.21 34.33 15.83
C GLY A 1041 18.18 34.93 14.84
N PRO A 1042 18.06 36.27 14.71
CA PRO A 1042 17.20 36.88 13.69
C PRO A 1042 17.64 36.59 12.24
N ALA A 1043 18.94 36.49 11.97
CA ALA A 1043 19.42 36.11 10.65
C ALA A 1043 19.21 34.61 10.35
N GLU A 1044 19.35 33.72 11.34
CA GLU A 1044 19.01 32.29 11.21
C GLU A 1044 17.53 32.12 10.82
N LEU A 1045 16.62 32.79 11.52
CA LEU A 1045 15.18 32.74 11.23
C LEU A 1045 14.83 33.26 9.83
N ARG A 1046 15.51 34.33 9.37
CA ARG A 1046 15.31 34.85 8.01
C ARG A 1046 15.83 33.90 6.94
N LEU A 1047 16.94 33.21 7.20
CA LEU A 1047 17.46 32.19 6.29
C LEU A 1047 16.54 30.97 6.25
N ALA A 1048 16.08 30.49 7.42
CA ALA A 1048 15.10 29.41 7.53
C ALA A 1048 13.84 29.72 6.72
N ALA A 1049 13.22 30.89 6.96
CA ALA A 1049 12.02 31.30 6.25
C ALA A 1049 12.22 31.40 4.73
N ARG A 1050 13.42 31.81 4.27
CA ARG A 1050 13.76 31.86 2.85
C ARG A 1050 13.83 30.46 2.23
N LEU A 1051 14.48 29.51 2.90
CA LEU A 1051 14.61 28.13 2.43
C LEU A 1051 13.27 27.40 2.43
N GLU A 1052 12.48 27.58 3.50
CA GLU A 1052 11.10 27.08 3.59
C GLU A 1052 10.24 27.65 2.45
N ALA A 1053 10.32 28.96 2.18
CA ALA A 1053 9.61 29.59 1.08
C ALA A 1053 10.07 29.09 -0.30
N ALA A 1054 11.38 28.84 -0.49
CA ALA A 1054 11.90 28.27 -1.74
C ALA A 1054 11.38 26.84 -1.98
N SER A 1055 11.23 26.05 -0.92
CA SER A 1055 10.65 24.71 -0.96
C SER A 1055 9.13 24.67 -1.14
N ALA A 1056 8.44 25.82 -1.03
CA ALA A 1056 7.01 25.93 -1.28
C ALA A 1056 6.68 26.07 -2.78
N VAL A 1057 7.68 26.25 -3.64
CA VAL A 1057 7.48 26.25 -5.10
C VAL A 1057 7.15 24.83 -5.55
N THR A 1058 5.97 24.66 -6.14
CA THR A 1058 5.48 23.37 -6.62
C THR A 1058 6.36 22.87 -7.77
N VAL A 1059 7.12 21.78 -7.53
CA VAL A 1059 7.69 20.99 -8.62
C VAL A 1059 6.55 20.23 -9.30
N ALA A 1060 6.61 20.09 -10.63
CA ALA A 1060 5.66 19.29 -11.42
C ALA A 1060 5.41 17.93 -10.75
N SER A 1061 4.16 17.47 -10.77
CA SER A 1061 3.80 16.16 -10.21
C SER A 1061 4.65 15.08 -10.87
N SER A 1062 5.43 14.39 -10.04
CA SER A 1062 6.32 13.29 -10.44
C SER A 1062 5.98 12.04 -9.64
N ALA A 1063 6.45 10.86 -10.07
CA ALA A 1063 6.29 9.62 -9.30
C ALA A 1063 6.77 9.76 -7.85
N GLY A 1064 7.96 10.35 -7.63
CA GLY A 1064 8.47 10.68 -6.29
C GLY A 1064 7.59 11.64 -5.50
N ALA A 1065 6.95 12.62 -6.16
CA ALA A 1065 6.00 13.52 -5.52
C ALA A 1065 4.72 12.79 -5.08
N ARG A 1066 4.21 11.86 -5.91
CA ARG A 1066 3.03 11.04 -5.57
C ARG A 1066 3.32 10.08 -4.42
N LEU A 1067 4.51 9.48 -4.40
CA LEU A 1067 5.00 8.69 -3.27
C LEU A 1067 5.05 9.53 -1.98
N TYR A 1068 5.63 10.73 -2.03
CA TYR A 1068 5.68 11.64 -0.89
C TYR A 1068 4.27 12.02 -0.41
N LEU A 1069 3.37 12.43 -1.31
CA LEU A 1069 2.01 12.83 -0.95
C LEU A 1069 1.20 11.68 -0.35
N GLY A 1070 1.33 10.47 -0.89
CA GLY A 1070 0.58 9.30 -0.42
C GLY A 1070 1.12 8.67 0.86
N ALA A 1071 2.44 8.73 1.10
CA ALA A 1071 3.08 8.00 2.20
C ALA A 1071 3.70 8.89 3.30
N CYS A 1072 4.16 10.10 2.96
CA CYS A 1072 5.00 10.92 3.85
C CYS A 1072 4.35 12.25 4.27
N ALA A 1073 3.56 12.87 3.39
CA ALA A 1073 3.07 14.24 3.54
C ALA A 1073 2.23 14.46 4.81
N VAL A 1074 1.42 13.48 5.24
CA VAL A 1074 0.62 13.60 6.47
C VAL A 1074 1.46 13.91 7.71
N CYS A 1075 2.70 13.40 7.77
CA CYS A 1075 3.62 13.63 8.88
C CYS A 1075 4.62 14.76 8.61
N HIS A 1076 4.89 15.08 7.35
CA HIS A 1076 5.98 16.01 6.96
C HIS A 1076 5.51 17.35 6.37
N GLU A 1077 4.27 17.49 5.91
CA GLU A 1077 3.75 18.76 5.42
C GLU A 1077 3.41 19.73 6.57
N PRO A 1078 3.72 21.03 6.41
CA PRO A 1078 3.29 22.07 7.34
C PRO A 1078 1.76 22.11 7.49
N GLY A 1079 1.25 22.16 8.73
CA GLY A 1079 -0.18 22.36 9.00
C GLY A 1079 -1.04 21.10 9.22
N GLY A 1080 -0.45 19.90 9.15
CA GLY A 1080 -1.15 18.65 9.54
C GLY A 1080 -1.52 18.59 11.03
N PRO A 1081 -2.49 17.73 11.44
CA PRO A 1081 -2.95 17.66 12.83
C PRO A 1081 -1.80 17.27 13.77
N PRO A 1082 -1.58 17.92 14.94
CA PRO A 1082 -0.39 17.77 15.81
C PRO A 1082 -0.21 16.39 16.47
N LEU A 1083 -1.04 15.40 16.11
CA LEU A 1083 -1.18 14.11 16.78
C LEU A 1083 0.00 13.13 16.56
N PHE A 1084 1.00 13.46 15.73
CA PHE A 1084 2.06 12.52 15.33
C PHE A 1084 3.49 12.89 15.80
N GLY A 1085 3.62 13.77 16.79
CA GLY A 1085 4.92 14.15 17.36
C GLY A 1085 5.60 15.32 16.67
N SER A 1086 6.94 15.38 16.76
CA SER A 1086 7.78 16.45 16.23
C SER A 1086 7.80 16.44 14.68
N ARG A 1087 7.83 17.64 14.08
CA ARG A 1087 7.78 17.86 12.63
C ARG A 1087 8.71 18.99 12.19
N PRO A 1088 10.04 18.80 12.27
CA PRO A 1088 10.98 19.77 11.74
C PRO A 1088 10.79 19.88 10.23
N SER A 1089 10.97 21.09 9.70
CA SER A 1089 10.85 21.35 8.27
C SER A 1089 11.86 20.51 7.48
N LEU A 1090 11.38 19.76 6.48
CA LEU A 1090 12.26 18.99 5.58
C LEU A 1090 13.22 19.91 4.80
N ALA A 1091 12.81 21.16 4.50
CA ALA A 1091 13.66 22.14 3.83
C ALA A 1091 14.95 22.46 4.62
N LEU A 1092 14.90 22.29 5.94
CA LEU A 1092 16.00 22.60 6.85
C LEU A 1092 16.75 21.34 7.31
N ASN A 1093 16.21 20.14 7.07
CA ASN A 1093 16.80 18.90 7.55
C ASN A 1093 18.20 18.67 6.96
N SER A 1094 19.20 18.53 7.82
CA SER A 1094 20.61 18.42 7.40
C SER A 1094 20.89 17.22 6.49
N ASN A 1095 20.14 16.12 6.61
CA ASN A 1095 20.32 14.93 5.76
C ASN A 1095 19.96 15.22 4.29
N LEU A 1096 18.96 16.09 4.06
CA LEU A 1096 18.57 16.50 2.71
C LEU A 1096 19.59 17.43 2.05
N HIS A 1097 20.54 17.97 2.81
CA HIS A 1097 21.62 18.84 2.32
C HIS A 1097 23.00 18.14 2.27
N SER A 1098 23.10 16.89 2.72
CA SER A 1098 24.34 16.12 2.67
C SER A 1098 24.85 15.90 1.23
N THR A 1099 26.14 15.63 1.10
CA THR A 1099 26.80 15.22 -0.15
C THR A 1099 26.47 13.79 -0.55
N VAL A 1100 26.06 12.93 0.39
CA VAL A 1100 25.64 11.55 0.14
C VAL A 1100 24.20 11.32 0.64
N PRO A 1101 23.43 10.43 -0.01
CA PRO A 1101 22.03 10.20 0.36
C PRO A 1101 21.85 9.20 1.51
N ASP A 1102 22.94 8.63 2.05
CA ASP A 1102 22.89 7.39 2.84
C ASP A 1102 22.00 7.52 4.09
N ASN A 1103 22.14 8.58 4.88
CA ASN A 1103 21.31 8.78 6.08
C ASN A 1103 19.82 8.92 5.75
N LEU A 1104 19.48 9.64 4.68
CA LEU A 1104 18.08 9.79 4.25
C LEU A 1104 17.50 8.44 3.83
N ILE A 1105 18.25 7.65 3.05
CA ILE A 1105 17.84 6.32 2.62
C ILE A 1105 17.68 5.40 3.83
N GLN A 1106 18.63 5.38 4.78
CA GLN A 1106 18.54 4.59 6.00
C GLN A 1106 17.27 4.91 6.81
N VAL A 1107 16.95 6.21 6.97
CA VAL A 1107 15.73 6.64 7.69
C VAL A 1107 14.46 6.21 6.95
N ILE A 1108 14.41 6.31 5.62
CA ILE A 1108 13.26 5.85 4.83
C ILE A 1108 13.09 4.32 4.95
N LEU A 1109 14.18 3.57 4.77
CA LEU A 1109 14.14 2.10 4.79
C LEU A 1109 13.77 1.59 6.19
N HIS A 1110 14.33 2.16 7.24
CA HIS A 1110 14.27 1.58 8.59
C HIS A 1110 13.33 2.30 9.56
N GLY A 1111 12.87 3.51 9.20
CA GLY A 1111 12.05 4.33 10.08
C GLY A 1111 12.78 4.78 11.35
N ILE A 1112 12.02 5.32 12.29
CA ILE A 1112 12.46 5.71 13.63
C ILE A 1112 11.49 5.07 14.64
N ALA A 1113 11.73 3.79 14.93
CA ALA A 1113 10.87 2.98 15.80
C ALA A 1113 11.11 3.21 17.30
N GLN A 1114 12.29 3.69 17.67
CA GLN A 1114 12.65 4.05 19.05
C GLN A 1114 13.19 5.49 19.07
N PRO A 1115 12.32 6.50 19.05
CA PRO A 1115 12.75 7.89 19.18
C PRO A 1115 13.36 8.15 20.57
N VAL A 1116 14.15 9.22 20.68
CA VAL A 1116 14.77 9.65 21.95
C VAL A 1116 13.73 9.81 23.06
N SER A 1117 12.57 10.37 22.73
CA SER A 1117 11.39 10.48 23.60
C SER A 1117 10.12 10.20 22.81
N SER A 1118 9.02 9.85 23.50
CA SER A 1118 7.72 9.62 22.87
C SER A 1118 7.14 10.84 22.17
N ASP A 1119 7.52 12.04 22.61
CA ASP A 1119 7.00 13.32 22.09
C ASP A 1119 7.49 13.61 20.67
N LEU A 1120 8.62 13.01 20.25
CA LEU A 1120 9.14 13.15 18.90
C LEU A 1120 8.30 12.39 17.86
N GLY A 1121 7.47 11.44 18.29
CA GLY A 1121 6.69 10.59 17.39
C GLY A 1121 7.52 9.48 16.74
N TYR A 1122 6.81 8.53 16.13
CA TYR A 1122 7.40 7.37 15.46
C TYR A 1122 7.35 7.57 13.95
N MET A 1123 8.41 7.19 13.25
CA MET A 1123 8.42 7.14 11.79
C MET A 1123 8.37 5.67 11.31
N PRO A 1124 7.40 5.29 10.45
CA PRO A 1124 7.33 3.93 9.92
C PRO A 1124 8.51 3.63 8.98
N ALA A 1125 8.84 2.35 8.86
CA ALA A 1125 9.85 1.83 7.96
C ALA A 1125 9.24 1.50 6.60
N PHE A 1126 9.92 1.85 5.49
CA PHE A 1126 9.45 1.57 4.13
C PHE A 1126 10.24 0.48 3.41
N LYS A 1127 11.19 -0.19 4.09
CA LYS A 1127 11.95 -1.30 3.50
C LYS A 1127 11.03 -2.37 2.92
N ASP A 1128 9.99 -2.80 3.60
CA ASP A 1128 9.17 -3.92 3.08
C ASP A 1128 8.01 -3.48 2.16
N SER A 1129 7.71 -2.18 2.13
CA SER A 1129 6.58 -1.59 1.38
C SER A 1129 6.97 -0.88 0.08
N MET A 1130 8.21 -0.38 -0.03
CA MET A 1130 8.70 0.30 -1.25
C MET A 1130 9.84 -0.48 -1.92
N SER A 1131 9.82 -0.53 -3.26
CA SER A 1131 10.90 -1.06 -4.09
C SER A 1131 12.12 -0.13 -4.12
N ASP A 1132 13.24 -0.63 -4.65
CA ASP A 1132 14.46 0.19 -4.81
C ASP A 1132 14.23 1.38 -5.75
N ASP A 1133 13.48 1.16 -6.83
CA ASP A 1133 13.13 2.20 -7.81
C ASP A 1133 12.27 3.28 -7.14
N GLN A 1134 11.27 2.90 -6.34
CA GLN A 1134 10.41 3.84 -5.62
C GLN A 1134 11.18 4.67 -4.57
N VAL A 1135 12.08 4.04 -3.80
CA VAL A 1135 12.92 4.77 -2.84
C VAL A 1135 13.86 5.74 -3.57
N ALA A 1136 14.43 5.34 -4.70
CA ALA A 1136 15.28 6.21 -5.50
C ALA A 1136 14.52 7.42 -6.07
N GLU A 1137 13.30 7.22 -6.58
CA GLU A 1137 12.42 8.29 -7.05
C GLU A 1137 12.02 9.25 -5.92
N LEU A 1138 11.64 8.73 -4.75
CA LEU A 1138 11.31 9.52 -3.58
C LEU A 1138 12.50 10.36 -3.12
N VAL A 1139 13.68 9.77 -2.96
CA VAL A 1139 14.91 10.46 -2.55
C VAL A 1139 15.28 11.57 -3.53
N THR A 1140 15.16 11.30 -4.84
CA THR A 1140 15.39 12.29 -5.90
C THR A 1140 14.42 13.46 -5.79
N TYR A 1141 13.13 13.17 -5.59
CA TYR A 1141 12.11 14.19 -5.41
C TYR A 1141 12.37 15.04 -4.17
N LEU A 1142 12.62 14.41 -3.01
CA LEU A 1142 12.86 15.11 -1.76
C LEU A 1142 14.05 16.06 -1.86
N ARG A 1143 15.16 15.62 -2.47
CA ARG A 1143 16.34 16.48 -2.72
C ARG A 1143 15.98 17.68 -3.58
N ARG A 1144 15.26 17.46 -4.69
CA ARG A 1144 14.87 18.51 -5.62
C ARG A 1144 13.88 19.51 -5.02
N GLN A 1145 12.93 19.04 -4.21
CA GLN A 1145 11.89 19.86 -3.59
C GLN A 1145 12.44 20.67 -2.41
N PHE A 1146 13.21 20.01 -1.52
CA PHE A 1146 13.56 20.56 -0.21
C PHE A 1146 15.01 21.07 -0.11
N ALA A 1147 15.86 20.76 -1.09
CA ALA A 1147 17.22 21.31 -1.21
C ALA A 1147 17.56 21.67 -2.68
N PRO A 1148 16.75 22.54 -3.33
CA PRO A 1148 16.89 22.86 -4.75
C PRO A 1148 18.20 23.57 -5.13
N ASP A 1149 18.89 24.16 -4.15
CA ASP A 1149 20.20 24.80 -4.32
C ASP A 1149 21.35 23.79 -4.41
N LYS A 1150 21.10 22.52 -4.07
CA LYS A 1150 22.11 21.47 -4.08
C LYS A 1150 22.07 20.65 -5.36
N ALA A 1151 23.23 20.14 -5.76
CA ALA A 1151 23.32 19.20 -6.87
C ALA A 1151 22.53 17.90 -6.55
N ALA A 1152 21.98 17.28 -7.61
CA ALA A 1152 21.40 15.95 -7.53
C ALA A 1152 22.49 14.92 -7.16
N TRP A 1153 22.13 13.93 -6.34
CA TRP A 1153 23.02 12.82 -6.02
C TRP A 1153 23.20 11.89 -7.22
N SER A 1154 24.39 11.32 -7.37
CA SER A 1154 24.68 10.28 -8.35
C SER A 1154 24.43 8.88 -7.77
N ASP A 1155 24.13 7.89 -8.63
CA ASP A 1155 24.08 6.46 -8.28
C ASP A 1155 23.11 6.09 -7.14
N ILE A 1156 21.97 6.79 -7.02
CA ILE A 1156 20.99 6.57 -5.94
C ILE A 1156 20.55 5.10 -5.86
N HIS A 1157 20.25 4.45 -6.99
CA HIS A 1157 19.84 3.03 -6.99
C HIS A 1157 20.89 2.10 -6.37
N ALA A 1158 22.19 2.33 -6.64
CA ALA A 1158 23.25 1.54 -6.05
C ALA A 1158 23.39 1.77 -4.55
N ALA A 1159 23.16 3.01 -4.08
CA ALA A 1159 23.12 3.33 -2.66
C ALA A 1159 21.93 2.65 -1.96
N VAL A 1160 20.74 2.70 -2.56
CA VAL A 1160 19.54 2.04 -2.03
C VAL A 1160 19.74 0.53 -1.90
N GLY A 1161 20.19 -0.15 -2.96
CA GLY A 1161 20.44 -1.59 -2.92
C GLY A 1161 21.47 -1.98 -1.84
N ARG A 1162 22.59 -1.26 -1.78
CA ARG A 1162 23.63 -1.47 -0.76
C ARG A 1162 23.09 -1.33 0.67
N LEU A 1163 22.33 -0.28 0.96
CA LEU A 1163 21.82 0.00 2.30
C LEU A 1163 20.69 -0.94 2.69
N ARG A 1164 19.86 -1.37 1.74
CA ARG A 1164 18.79 -2.33 1.99
C ARG A 1164 19.30 -3.70 2.40
N GLU A 1165 20.42 -4.15 1.84
CA GLU A 1165 21.07 -5.41 2.21
C GLU A 1165 21.77 -5.37 3.57
N GLN A 1166 22.04 -4.17 4.12
CA GLN A 1166 22.67 -4.06 5.43
C GLN A 1166 21.75 -4.61 6.54
N PRO A 1167 22.28 -5.43 7.46
CA PRO A 1167 21.52 -5.88 8.61
C PRO A 1167 21.15 -4.69 9.49
N LEU A 1168 19.89 -4.63 9.92
CA LEU A 1168 19.43 -3.69 10.93
C LEU A 1168 20.22 -3.94 12.23
N LEU A 1169 21.07 -2.99 12.61
CA LEU A 1169 21.61 -2.93 13.96
C LEU A 1169 20.43 -2.58 14.88
N ARG A 1170 19.99 -3.55 15.68
CA ARG A 1170 18.89 -3.36 16.64
C ARG A 1170 19.45 -2.64 17.87
N TRP A 1171 18.98 -1.42 18.10
CA TRP A 1171 19.29 -0.58 19.26
C TRP A 1171 18.28 -0.80 20.40
#